data_AF-A0A923TY80-F1
#
_entry.id   AF-A0A923TY80-F1
#
_cell.length_a   1.000
_cell.length_b   1.000
_cell.length_c   1.000
_cell.angle_alpha   90.00
_cell.angle_beta   90.00
_cell.angle_gamma   90.00
#
_symmetry.space_group_name_H-M   'P 1'
#
loop_
_entity.id
_entity.type
_entity.pdbx_description
1 polymer ?
#
loop_
_entity_poly.entity_id
_entity_poly.type
_entity_poly.pdbx_seq_one_letter_code
_entity_poly.pdbx_strand_id
1 'polypeptide(L)'
;MEKIIPPINPNTPGSSVANLQFALLFLFGKKVFKANQPPNSPTEEELSQLAKLINREKNSSSYGEGTTKLVQTFQVQQGLGDSLGGMVEEKTAAKLNELLASLGAFRNTDIVSLVKGTVTQANGAPVSGVFVQVFDKDLRSEELLGETITGRDGKYEINWRQNQLIGSDKNEADILMKVFSRGNRTLLFSSDFDAIRFNAAPLEIIDITIKNATEPETIEFDHLLSEVSFHAREVAIADLQENTDHLDISFLFRETNLNFEKIEHLVVAHRLEQFSKIEAAFFYALLRKDTLLKNDFGQVFNSRISIGIHTEVQPLLFDAALADPKILLADVDSAAKEMIVSSKVPKESKRNIELLQEYKNKAEEYYKNEHPKKIVEAVTKLVSGNKIKKALNLFEQNKNDLPGFLDKISDRSFFDPEDKADEKINNALGKLLGFGNEIIPNIIKSKKITKAEDIRKLARLNKKEWVAELNNAKTKSETEAGDKKTMNLYASAIVRKMEKAYPTTAFMAQLEREKKLIFQNQENILSFLSKHEDFDLVKDNIDLFLKDKKVGEKASETISDELKSVQRIFKLVPRYPETKALLKENIHSAQSIVAVGESRFIKEIAPKAGIKTKEAKEIFKRAANTNTAAMLIAGELLDTMRAMDIASLETSSLALKLEAVSKDFPNLKSLFKLIDTCACEHCCSVYSPAAYLVEILQFLDKRSVTDLTVTPQFTSNIAKDVLFKRRPDLGDIDLGCENANIPVKYIDLVCELLEEAIAPDADIDYTGDLSDGVDQFQGIISAALFATLQTAVLPVTKKAQVFETEVSSGAADTLPHYLRDKKLVCKIINTGENNYKVFRLRQTLSTAEELVAAPDYVNIAAYDELRNNSFAFKLPFDLNHVEAKAYFSRFDISRAALMQDFQVAANPPDEAIAAEKLGLTHEERNIIVIPKPTMADQQMIWNAPAQWDTPPIAGSVLDYMKRVDHFLEKTGLTFKELGVLLALKFIDKDGNLFIKHADLSCDTAKKEIANLNETSLDRIHRFLRLQKKIGWKLEVMDASITQPKLGNGLLDD
;
A
#
# COMPACT_ATOMS: atom_id res chain seq x y z
N MET A 1 27.47 28.70 19.54
CA MET A 1 27.48 30.09 20.06
C MET A 1 27.78 31.07 18.93
N GLU A 2 27.54 32.37 19.12
CA GLU A 2 27.89 33.42 18.14
C GLU A 2 29.30 33.96 18.40
N LYS A 3 29.90 34.61 17.39
CA LYS A 3 31.18 35.30 17.58
C LYS A 3 31.05 36.40 18.64
N ILE A 4 32.04 36.52 19.51
CA ILE A 4 32.17 37.61 20.48
C ILE A 4 32.45 38.90 19.71
N ILE A 5 31.56 39.89 19.86
CA ILE A 5 31.66 41.20 19.21
C ILE A 5 32.11 42.23 20.26
N PRO A 6 33.28 42.86 20.11
CA PRO A 6 33.77 43.92 20.99
C PRO A 6 33.12 45.29 20.66
N PRO A 7 33.10 46.27 21.57
CA PRO A 7 33.60 46.21 22.95
C PRO A 7 32.55 45.68 23.95
N ILE A 8 32.99 44.89 24.94
CA ILE A 8 32.14 44.47 26.06
C ILE A 8 32.79 44.91 27.37
N ASN A 9 32.05 45.72 28.16
CA ASN A 9 32.57 46.41 29.33
C ASN A 9 32.01 45.84 30.65
N PRO A 10 32.78 45.86 31.75
CA PRO A 10 32.25 45.61 33.09
C PRO A 10 31.04 46.51 33.38
N ASN A 11 30.01 45.97 34.04
CA ASN A 11 28.73 46.62 34.35
C ASN A 11 27.76 46.91 33.19
N THR A 12 28.02 46.43 31.96
CA THR A 12 26.98 46.44 30.91
C THR A 12 26.07 45.20 31.03
N PRO A 13 24.74 45.33 30.96
CA PRO A 13 23.84 44.20 30.79
C PRO A 13 23.53 43.97 29.30
N GLY A 14 23.19 42.74 28.91
CA GLY A 14 22.68 42.46 27.57
C GLY A 14 23.04 41.08 27.02
N SER A 15 22.45 40.73 25.87
CA SER A 15 22.65 39.45 25.19
C SER A 15 24.12 39.19 24.82
N SER A 16 24.88 40.24 24.50
CA SER A 16 26.32 40.14 24.21
C SER A 16 27.13 39.67 25.43
N VAL A 17 26.74 40.06 26.65
CA VAL A 17 27.38 39.63 27.90
C VAL A 17 27.04 38.19 28.21
N ALA A 18 25.79 37.79 27.99
CA ALA A 18 25.38 36.39 28.14
C ALA A 18 26.14 35.47 27.17
N ASN A 19 26.33 35.89 25.90
CA ASN A 19 27.13 35.15 24.92
C ASN A 19 28.61 35.06 25.35
N LEU A 20 29.19 36.13 25.89
CA LEU A 20 30.55 36.13 26.44
C LEU A 20 30.69 35.18 27.64
N GLN A 21 29.78 35.23 28.61
CA GLN A 21 29.78 34.36 29.79
C GLN A 21 29.64 32.89 29.40
N PHE A 22 28.81 32.59 28.40
CA PHE A 22 28.68 31.25 27.83
C PHE A 22 30.00 30.78 27.20
N ALA A 23 30.66 31.64 26.41
CA ALA A 23 31.96 31.34 25.82
C ALA A 23 33.04 31.09 26.89
N LEU A 24 33.09 31.89 27.95
CA LEU A 24 34.07 31.73 29.03
C LEU A 24 33.86 30.43 29.81
N LEU A 25 32.61 30.08 30.12
CA LEU A 25 32.27 28.80 30.76
C LEU A 25 32.56 27.59 29.84
N PHE A 26 32.34 27.73 28.54
CA PHE A 26 32.72 26.70 27.57
C PHE A 26 34.23 26.46 27.55
N LEU A 27 35.03 27.54 27.48
CA LEU A 27 36.49 27.46 27.55
C LEU A 27 36.99 26.89 28.89
N PHE A 28 36.29 27.21 29.99
CA PHE A 28 36.53 26.59 31.29
C PHE A 28 36.29 25.07 31.28
N GLY A 29 35.16 24.61 30.75
CA GLY A 29 34.86 23.18 30.60
C GLY A 29 35.84 22.43 29.69
N LYS A 30 36.44 23.12 28.72
CA LYS A 30 37.50 22.60 27.85
C LYS A 30 38.92 22.70 28.47
N LYS A 31 39.04 23.08 29.74
CA LYS A 31 40.30 23.23 30.48
C LYS A 31 41.30 24.19 29.81
N VAL A 32 40.81 25.25 29.16
CA VAL A 32 41.66 26.27 28.51
C VAL A 32 42.33 27.18 29.55
N PHE A 33 41.67 27.41 30.69
CA PHE A 33 42.23 28.14 31.82
C PHE A 33 43.17 27.24 32.63
N LYS A 34 44.41 27.68 32.83
CA LYS A 34 45.43 26.95 33.59
C LYS A 34 45.36 27.33 35.07
N ALA A 35 45.32 26.34 35.96
CA ALA A 35 45.48 26.54 37.40
C ALA A 35 46.96 26.67 37.76
N ASN A 36 47.29 27.57 38.69
CA ASN A 36 48.64 27.76 39.21
C ASN A 36 48.74 27.24 40.66
N GLN A 37 49.96 26.85 41.07
CA GLN A 37 50.24 26.49 42.47
C GLN A 37 50.47 27.75 43.32
N PRO A 38 50.07 27.76 44.62
CA PRO A 38 50.34 28.87 45.53
C PRO A 38 51.84 29.21 45.58
N PRO A 39 52.24 30.50 45.58
CA PRO A 39 51.43 31.69 45.85
C PRO A 39 50.78 32.34 44.61
N ASN A 40 50.83 31.71 43.43
CA ASN A 40 50.32 32.30 42.18
C ASN A 40 48.84 31.97 41.96
N SER A 41 48.05 32.98 41.60
CA SER A 41 46.62 32.84 41.26
C SER A 41 46.39 32.83 39.73
N PRO A 42 45.26 32.27 39.24
CA PRO A 42 44.24 31.59 40.04
C PRO A 42 44.62 30.12 40.34
N THR A 43 44.36 29.69 41.57
CA THR A 43 44.44 28.27 41.97
C THR A 43 43.25 27.48 41.40
N GLU A 44 43.30 26.14 41.47
CA GLU A 44 42.19 25.30 41.00
C GLU A 44 40.89 25.56 41.79
N GLU A 45 41.01 25.83 43.10
CA GLU A 45 39.88 26.24 43.93
C GLU A 45 39.31 27.60 43.53
N GLU A 46 40.17 28.59 43.27
CA GLU A 46 39.75 29.94 42.83
C GLU A 46 39.07 29.89 41.45
N LEU A 47 39.61 29.10 40.52
CA LEU A 47 39.00 28.87 39.20
C LEU A 47 37.60 28.25 39.32
N SER A 48 37.42 27.26 40.21
CA SER A 48 36.13 26.65 40.49
C SER A 48 35.13 27.63 41.13
N GLN A 49 35.61 28.50 42.03
CA GLN A 49 34.79 29.57 42.62
C GLN A 49 34.37 30.62 41.57
N LEU A 50 35.26 31.02 40.67
CA LEU A 50 34.95 31.96 39.58
C LEU A 50 33.91 31.39 38.61
N ALA A 51 34.00 30.11 38.25
CA ALA A 51 32.99 29.46 37.42
C ALA A 51 31.60 29.44 38.08
N LYS A 52 31.53 29.25 39.41
CA LYS A 52 30.26 29.35 40.17
C LYS A 52 29.72 30.77 40.20
N LEU A 53 30.58 31.78 40.33
CA LEU A 53 30.20 33.20 40.30
C LEU A 53 29.63 33.61 38.93
N ILE A 54 30.28 33.21 37.84
CA ILE A 54 29.79 33.52 36.47
C ILE A 54 28.42 32.87 36.21
N ASN A 55 28.19 31.64 36.71
CA ASN A 55 26.86 31.03 36.59
C ASN A 55 25.76 31.83 37.33
N ARG A 56 26.10 32.50 38.44
CA ARG A 56 25.15 33.40 39.14
C ARG A 56 24.95 34.72 38.38
N GLU A 57 26.03 35.27 37.82
CA GLU A 57 25.99 36.50 37.00
C GLU A 57 25.20 36.30 35.70
N LYS A 58 25.27 35.10 35.10
CA LYS A 58 24.49 34.71 33.92
C LYS A 58 22.99 34.83 34.16
N ASN A 59 22.49 34.41 35.33
CA ASN A 59 21.07 34.49 35.67
C ASN A 59 20.57 35.95 35.81
N SER A 60 21.49 36.89 36.07
CA SER A 60 21.19 38.33 36.16
C SER A 60 21.63 39.11 34.92
N SER A 61 22.19 38.43 33.90
CA SER A 61 22.74 39.03 32.67
C SER A 61 23.68 40.22 32.93
N SER A 62 24.36 40.22 34.07
CA SER A 62 25.22 41.31 34.51
C SER A 62 26.68 40.94 34.31
N TYR A 63 27.48 41.84 33.74
CA TYR A 63 28.93 41.71 33.71
C TYR A 63 29.51 42.07 35.09
N GLY A 64 29.58 41.10 35.98
CA GLY A 64 30.05 41.25 37.37
C GLY A 64 31.49 40.83 37.60
N GLU A 65 31.88 40.76 38.88
CA GLU A 65 33.25 40.50 39.35
C GLU A 65 33.82 39.15 38.85
N GLY A 66 32.99 38.12 38.78
CA GLY A 66 33.36 36.79 38.28
C GLY A 66 33.74 36.84 36.80
N THR A 67 32.91 37.48 35.98
CA THR A 67 33.18 37.65 34.54
C THR A 67 34.44 38.50 34.33
N THR A 68 34.60 39.59 35.09
CA THR A 68 35.78 40.47 35.03
C THR A 68 37.06 39.71 35.35
N LYS A 69 37.11 38.97 36.46
CA LYS A 69 38.30 38.20 36.87
C LYS A 69 38.66 37.10 35.88
N LEU A 70 37.68 36.43 35.27
CA LEU A 70 37.97 35.37 34.32
C LEU A 70 38.43 35.92 32.96
N VAL A 71 37.90 37.06 32.50
CA VAL A 71 38.44 37.76 31.32
C VAL A 71 39.85 38.27 31.56
N GLN A 72 40.14 38.84 32.73
CA GLN A 72 41.50 39.23 33.12
C GLN A 72 42.45 38.03 33.12
N THR A 73 42.01 36.91 33.71
CA THR A 73 42.79 35.67 33.72
C THR A 73 43.07 35.20 32.29
N PHE A 74 42.07 35.25 31.40
CA PHE A 74 42.25 34.90 29.99
C PHE A 74 43.27 35.82 29.31
N GLN A 75 43.14 37.14 29.48
CA GLN A 75 44.06 38.13 28.89
C GLN A 75 45.50 37.91 29.35
N VAL A 76 45.72 37.65 30.64
CA VAL A 76 47.05 37.37 31.21
C VAL A 76 47.62 36.06 30.64
N GLN A 77 46.85 34.97 30.67
CA GLN A 77 47.33 33.66 30.22
C GLN A 77 47.58 33.59 28.71
N GLN A 78 46.89 34.41 27.91
CA GLN A 78 47.07 34.49 26.47
C GLN A 78 48.05 35.60 26.04
N GLY A 79 48.67 36.33 26.97
CA GLY A 79 49.67 37.35 26.68
C GLY A 79 49.13 38.63 26.02
N LEU A 80 47.87 38.99 26.27
CA LEU A 80 47.16 40.12 25.64
C LEU A 80 47.35 41.46 26.39
N GLY A 81 48.53 41.68 26.99
CA GLY A 81 48.83 42.57 28.12
C GLY A 81 48.68 44.10 28.00
N ASP A 82 47.74 44.63 27.21
CA ASP A 82 47.58 46.09 27.04
C ASP A 82 46.40 46.70 27.86
N SER A 83 45.39 45.91 28.27
CA SER A 83 44.20 46.40 29.02
C SER A 83 43.67 45.40 30.06
N LEU A 84 44.30 45.30 31.24
CA LEU A 84 43.90 44.37 32.33
C LEU A 84 42.65 44.80 33.11
N GLY A 85 41.76 45.60 32.51
CA GLY A 85 40.51 46.08 33.13
C GLY A 85 39.37 45.07 33.10
N GLY A 86 39.56 43.88 32.51
CA GLY A 86 38.48 42.92 32.24
C GLY A 86 37.49 43.43 31.18
N MET A 87 37.95 44.27 30.26
CA MET A 87 37.20 44.72 29.10
C MET A 87 37.53 43.82 27.90
N VAL A 88 36.51 43.41 27.13
CA VAL A 88 36.72 42.65 25.90
C VAL A 88 36.84 43.61 24.72
N GLU A 89 38.08 44.02 24.44
CA GLU A 89 38.45 44.82 23.27
C GLU A 89 38.71 43.96 22.02
N GLU A 90 38.95 44.58 20.87
CA GLU A 90 39.12 43.87 19.59
C GLU A 90 40.14 42.73 19.62
N LYS A 91 41.32 42.97 20.21
CA LYS A 91 42.36 41.93 20.35
C LYS A 91 41.88 40.75 21.20
N THR A 92 41.17 41.03 22.29
CA THR A 92 40.65 40.01 23.22
C THR A 92 39.51 39.22 22.59
N ALA A 93 38.56 39.88 21.92
CA ALA A 93 37.48 39.22 21.19
C ALA A 93 38.00 38.36 20.03
N ALA A 94 38.99 38.85 19.27
CA ALA A 94 39.61 38.10 18.19
C ALA A 94 40.25 36.80 18.71
N LYS A 95 41.00 36.87 19.82
CA LYS A 95 41.65 35.68 20.39
C LYS A 95 40.65 34.69 21.01
N LEU A 96 39.60 35.19 21.67
CA LEU A 96 38.48 34.36 22.12
C LEU A 96 37.83 33.64 20.94
N ASN A 97 37.51 34.38 19.87
CA ASN A 97 36.88 33.80 18.67
C ASN A 97 37.78 32.78 17.97
N GLU A 98 39.09 33.02 17.88
CA GLU A 98 40.05 32.07 17.32
C GLU A 98 40.05 30.74 18.10
N LEU A 99 40.13 30.80 19.44
CA LEU A 99 40.10 29.61 20.28
C LEU A 99 38.74 28.88 20.22
N LEU A 100 37.64 29.62 20.24
CA LEU A 100 36.30 29.08 20.08
C LEU A 100 36.11 28.41 18.70
N ALA A 101 36.64 28.99 17.63
CA ALA A 101 36.63 28.36 16.30
C ALA A 101 37.44 27.06 16.30
N SER A 102 38.66 27.07 16.86
CA SER A 102 39.52 25.88 16.92
C SER A 102 38.92 24.72 17.73
N LEU A 103 38.02 25.05 18.68
CA LEU A 103 37.33 24.09 19.52
C LEU A 103 35.93 23.70 18.96
N GLY A 104 35.61 24.12 17.73
CA GLY A 104 34.33 23.80 17.07
C GLY A 104 33.13 24.43 17.78
N ALA A 105 33.32 25.55 18.47
CA ALA A 105 32.31 26.15 19.35
C ALA A 105 31.25 26.96 18.57
N PHE A 106 31.56 27.37 17.34
CA PHE A 106 30.63 28.07 16.46
C PHE A 106 29.74 27.09 15.69
N ARG A 107 28.48 27.48 15.47
CA ARG A 107 27.58 26.73 14.59
C ARG A 107 28.16 26.72 13.19
N ASN A 108 28.23 25.54 12.59
CA ASN A 108 28.71 25.37 11.23
C ASN A 108 27.61 25.86 10.27
N THR A 109 27.72 27.09 9.79
CA THR A 109 26.68 27.81 9.02
C THR A 109 26.54 27.34 7.56
N ASP A 110 27.28 26.30 7.16
CA ASP A 110 27.41 25.88 5.76
C ASP A 110 26.71 24.56 5.44
N ILE A 111 25.94 23.98 6.37
CA ILE A 111 25.09 22.81 6.05
C ILE A 111 23.88 23.32 5.27
N VAL A 112 23.95 23.18 3.94
CA VAL A 112 22.82 23.36 3.03
C VAL A 112 22.05 22.05 3.00
N SER A 113 20.84 22.06 3.54
CA SER A 113 19.90 20.95 3.45
C SER A 113 19.06 21.07 2.16
N LEU A 114 18.72 19.94 1.55
CA LEU A 114 18.00 19.87 0.27
C LEU A 114 16.71 19.08 0.43
N VAL A 115 15.59 19.67 0.01
CA VAL A 115 14.31 18.98 -0.18
C VAL A 115 14.06 18.85 -1.67
N LYS A 116 13.78 17.64 -2.14
CA LYS A 116 13.42 17.40 -3.54
C LYS A 116 12.29 16.40 -3.67
N GLY A 117 11.66 16.35 -4.84
CA GLY A 117 10.59 15.40 -5.10
C GLY A 117 9.84 15.72 -6.38
N THR A 118 8.72 15.03 -6.57
CA THR A 118 7.86 15.19 -7.76
C THR A 118 6.44 15.53 -7.34
N VAL A 119 5.86 16.56 -7.96
CA VAL A 119 4.43 16.86 -7.83
C VAL A 119 3.67 16.14 -8.94
N THR A 120 2.70 15.31 -8.55
CA THR A 120 1.85 14.51 -9.43
C THR A 120 0.37 14.77 -9.16
N GLN A 121 -0.48 14.52 -10.14
CA GLN A 121 -1.93 14.49 -9.96
C GLN A 121 -2.37 13.12 -9.42
N ALA A 122 -3.60 13.01 -8.93
CA ALA A 122 -4.18 11.74 -8.49
C ALA A 122 -4.20 10.63 -9.58
N ASN A 123 -4.06 10.98 -10.86
CA ASN A 123 -3.94 10.03 -11.98
C ASN A 123 -2.48 9.62 -12.29
N GLY A 124 -1.50 10.14 -11.54
CA GLY A 124 -0.07 9.90 -11.71
C GLY A 124 0.64 10.80 -12.71
N ALA A 125 -0.06 11.73 -13.38
CA ALA A 125 0.57 12.67 -14.32
C ALA A 125 1.40 13.73 -13.57
N PRO A 126 2.61 14.08 -14.06
CA PRO A 126 3.42 15.13 -13.46
C PRO A 126 2.77 16.51 -13.59
N VAL A 127 2.89 17.34 -12.56
CA VAL A 127 2.31 18.70 -12.52
C VAL A 127 3.42 19.72 -12.70
N SER A 128 3.48 20.33 -13.88
CA SER A 128 4.47 21.35 -14.21
C SER A 128 4.00 22.77 -13.85
N GLY A 129 4.94 23.65 -13.50
CA GLY A 129 4.69 25.07 -13.34
C GLY A 129 3.99 25.50 -12.04
N VAL A 130 3.90 24.65 -11.01
CA VAL A 130 3.32 25.03 -9.70
C VAL A 130 4.41 25.50 -8.73
N PHE A 131 4.06 26.40 -7.81
CA PHE A 131 4.96 26.86 -6.75
C PHE A 131 4.98 25.84 -5.61
N VAL A 132 6.17 25.42 -5.19
CA VAL A 132 6.37 24.54 -4.04
C VAL A 132 7.12 25.32 -2.98
N GLN A 133 6.61 25.32 -1.75
CA GLN A 133 7.17 26.00 -0.58
C GLN A 133 7.44 25.00 0.54
N VAL A 134 8.59 25.16 1.20
CA VAL A 134 9.05 24.37 2.36
C VAL A 134 8.99 25.28 3.59
N PHE A 135 8.37 24.80 4.67
CA PHE A 135 8.29 25.50 5.95
C PHE A 135 8.88 24.67 7.09
N ASP A 136 9.46 25.33 8.09
CA ASP A 136 9.67 24.77 9.43
C ASP A 136 8.36 24.93 10.23
N LYS A 137 7.82 23.82 10.74
CA LYS A 137 6.55 23.79 11.48
C LYS A 137 6.81 23.76 12.98
N ASP A 138 6.56 24.87 13.63
CA ASP A 138 6.50 24.96 15.10
C ASP A 138 5.09 24.68 15.63
N LEU A 139 5.01 24.51 16.95
CA LEU A 139 3.75 24.30 17.67
C LEU A 139 2.65 25.32 17.30
N ARG A 140 3.03 26.57 17.00
CA ARG A 140 2.10 27.67 16.67
C ARG A 140 2.53 28.59 15.52
N SER A 141 3.68 28.35 14.89
CA SER A 141 4.23 29.17 13.79
C SER A 141 4.68 28.30 12.62
N GLU A 142 4.79 28.94 11.45
CA GLU A 142 5.30 28.34 10.22
C GLU A 142 6.29 29.31 9.59
N GLU A 143 7.52 28.86 9.37
CA GLU A 143 8.61 29.70 8.88
C GLU A 143 9.08 29.23 7.51
N LEU A 144 9.01 30.12 6.51
CA LEU A 144 9.36 29.76 5.14
C LEU A 144 10.87 29.54 5.02
N LEU A 145 11.28 28.31 4.68
CA LEU A 145 12.68 27.93 4.47
C LEU A 145 13.11 28.16 3.02
N GLY A 146 12.23 27.94 2.04
CA GLY A 146 12.52 28.16 0.63
C GLY A 146 11.36 27.82 -0.30
N GLU A 147 11.46 28.26 -1.55
CA GLU A 147 10.46 28.03 -2.60
C GLU A 147 11.07 27.76 -3.97
N THR A 148 10.36 27.03 -4.83
CA THR A 148 10.74 26.80 -6.23
C THR A 148 9.51 26.54 -7.11
N ILE A 149 9.71 26.37 -8.41
CA ILE A 149 8.66 26.01 -9.38
C ILE A 149 8.96 24.62 -9.96
N THR A 150 7.94 23.79 -10.13
CA THR A 150 8.12 22.45 -10.72
C THR A 150 8.49 22.50 -12.20
N GLY A 151 9.39 21.60 -12.61
CA GLY A 151 9.76 21.37 -14.00
C GLY A 151 8.66 20.70 -14.84
N ARG A 152 8.91 20.51 -16.15
CA ARG A 152 7.96 19.83 -17.07
C ARG A 152 7.67 18.38 -16.68
N ASP A 153 8.59 17.74 -15.95
CA ASP A 153 8.46 16.39 -15.40
C ASP A 153 7.89 16.39 -13.96
N GLY A 154 7.42 17.53 -13.47
CA GLY A 154 6.84 17.68 -12.13
C GLY A 154 7.87 17.75 -10.99
N LYS A 155 9.18 17.66 -11.29
CA LYS A 155 10.22 17.66 -10.27
C LYS A 155 10.50 19.04 -9.69
N TYR A 156 10.90 19.08 -8.42
CA TYR A 156 11.32 20.28 -7.72
C TYR A 156 12.52 19.99 -6.81
N GLU A 157 13.32 21.02 -6.57
CA GLU A 157 14.47 21.01 -5.63
C GLU A 157 14.53 22.35 -4.89
N ILE A 158 14.61 22.33 -3.55
CA ILE A 158 14.63 23.50 -2.67
C ILE A 158 15.76 23.31 -1.65
N ASN A 159 16.72 24.24 -1.68
CA ASN A 159 17.82 24.30 -0.71
C ASN A 159 17.46 25.25 0.43
N TRP A 160 17.77 24.88 1.67
CA TRP A 160 17.63 25.73 2.85
C TRP A 160 18.81 25.56 3.80
N ARG A 161 18.98 26.49 4.73
CA ARG A 161 20.12 26.58 5.65
C ARG A 161 19.63 26.65 7.10
N GLN A 162 20.38 26.04 8.00
CA GLN A 162 20.05 26.02 9.44
C GLN A 162 19.94 27.42 10.07
N ASN A 163 20.59 28.45 9.52
CA ASN A 163 20.47 29.82 10.02
C ASN A 163 19.12 30.48 9.72
N GLN A 164 18.25 29.84 8.94
CA GLN A 164 16.88 30.28 8.68
C GLN A 164 15.89 29.80 9.74
N LEU A 165 16.28 28.86 10.62
CA LEU A 165 15.43 28.37 11.71
C LEU A 165 15.42 29.37 12.88
N ILE A 166 14.23 29.74 13.36
CA ILE A 166 14.10 30.58 14.55
C ILE A 166 14.01 29.69 15.80
N GLY A 167 15.03 29.80 16.65
CA GLY A 167 15.13 29.03 17.88
C GLY A 167 16.59 28.76 18.21
N SER A 168 17.04 29.21 19.38
CA SER A 168 18.45 29.20 19.73
C SER A 168 19.06 27.81 19.93
N ASP A 169 18.34 26.71 19.71
CA ASP A 169 18.79 25.31 19.89
C ASP A 169 18.33 24.33 18.78
N LYS A 170 17.64 24.79 17.72
CA LYS A 170 17.20 23.88 16.64
C LYS A 170 18.32 23.62 15.62
N ASN A 171 18.68 22.35 15.45
CA ASN A 171 19.57 21.88 14.38
C ASN A 171 18.81 21.14 13.26
N GLU A 172 17.53 20.84 13.48
CA GLU A 172 16.67 20.02 12.64
C GLU A 172 15.37 20.79 12.41
N ALA A 173 14.82 20.71 11.21
CA ALA A 173 13.57 21.38 10.83
C ALA A 173 12.43 20.36 10.78
N ASP A 174 11.24 20.79 11.17
CA ASP A 174 10.01 20.03 11.04
C ASP A 174 9.35 20.42 9.71
N ILE A 175 9.64 19.65 8.65
CA ILE A 175 9.32 20.07 7.28
C ILE A 175 7.83 19.89 6.97
N LEU A 176 7.19 21.02 6.65
CA LEU A 176 5.85 21.10 6.09
C LEU A 176 5.90 21.63 4.66
N MET A 177 5.24 20.94 3.72
CA MET A 177 5.18 21.31 2.32
C MET A 177 3.87 22.01 1.98
N LYS A 178 3.93 23.07 1.19
CA LYS A 178 2.75 23.67 0.55
C LYS A 178 2.97 23.84 -0.95
N VAL A 179 1.94 23.59 -1.74
CA VAL A 179 1.96 23.80 -3.19
C VAL A 179 0.88 24.79 -3.57
N PHE A 180 1.24 25.77 -4.38
CA PHE A 180 0.35 26.82 -4.86
C PHE A 180 0.28 26.86 -6.38
N SER A 181 -0.85 27.31 -6.91
CA SER A 181 -1.00 27.60 -8.33
C SER A 181 -0.10 28.76 -8.76
N ARG A 182 0.32 28.78 -10.03
CA ARG A 182 1.22 29.82 -10.56
C ARG A 182 0.58 31.20 -10.65
N GLY A 183 -0.70 31.25 -11.02
CA GLY A 183 -1.42 32.48 -11.32
C GLY A 183 -1.88 33.21 -10.07
N ASN A 184 -2.93 32.69 -9.43
CA ASN A 184 -3.60 33.32 -8.30
C ASN A 184 -3.05 32.92 -6.92
N ARG A 185 -1.97 32.11 -6.86
CA ARG A 185 -1.39 31.57 -5.62
C ARG A 185 -2.43 30.87 -4.74
N THR A 186 -3.37 30.13 -5.34
CA THR A 186 -4.30 29.29 -4.58
C THR A 186 -3.56 28.07 -4.02
N LEU A 187 -3.84 27.73 -2.77
CA LEU A 187 -3.28 26.54 -2.12
C LEU A 187 -3.86 25.28 -2.76
N LEU A 188 -3.01 24.50 -3.41
CA LEU A 188 -3.35 23.22 -4.08
C LEU A 188 -3.11 22.02 -3.18
N PHE A 189 -2.12 22.13 -2.30
CA PHE A 189 -1.73 21.09 -1.35
C PHE A 189 -1.06 21.72 -0.13
N SER A 190 -1.32 21.14 1.04
CA SER A 190 -0.54 21.34 2.26
C SER A 190 -0.33 19.97 2.88
N SER A 191 0.85 19.71 3.45
CA SER A 191 1.06 18.50 4.25
C SER A 191 0.02 18.46 5.37
N ASP A 192 -0.68 17.34 5.49
CA ASP A 192 -1.46 17.01 6.69
C ASP A 192 -0.51 16.72 7.86
N PHE A 193 -1.00 16.69 9.10
CA PHE A 193 -0.17 16.53 10.29
C PHE A 193 0.76 15.29 10.22
N ASP A 194 0.22 14.15 9.78
CA ASP A 194 0.98 12.89 9.64
C ASP A 194 2.02 12.91 8.51
N ALA A 195 1.91 13.88 7.59
CA ALA A 195 2.84 14.07 6.48
C ALA A 195 3.96 15.07 6.78
N ILE A 196 3.94 15.73 7.95
CA ILE A 196 5.04 16.56 8.43
C ILE A 196 6.25 15.67 8.71
N ARG A 197 7.43 16.07 8.25
CA ARG A 197 8.68 15.38 8.56
C ARG A 197 9.32 16.03 9.78
N PHE A 198 9.02 15.48 10.95
CA PHE A 198 9.66 15.93 12.18
C PHE A 198 11.14 15.54 12.17
N ASN A 199 12.00 16.45 12.63
CA ASN A 199 13.45 16.25 12.68
C ASN A 199 14.06 15.83 11.33
N ALA A 200 13.76 16.59 10.27
CA ALA A 200 14.12 16.24 8.90
C ALA A 200 15.63 16.10 8.67
N ALA A 201 16.02 15.12 7.86
CA ALA A 201 17.40 14.87 7.47
C ALA A 201 17.94 15.98 6.53
N PRO A 202 19.28 16.09 6.36
CA PRO A 202 19.86 17.06 5.41
C PRO A 202 19.44 16.87 3.95
N LEU A 203 18.97 15.67 3.57
CA LEU A 203 18.37 15.40 2.27
C LEU A 203 17.02 14.71 2.47
N GLU A 204 15.95 15.38 2.05
CA GLU A 204 14.59 14.84 2.09
C GLU A 204 14.03 14.64 0.69
N ILE A 205 13.37 13.51 0.47
CA ILE A 205 12.64 13.21 -0.76
C ILE A 205 11.14 13.14 -0.43
N ILE A 206 10.38 14.13 -0.91
CA ILE A 206 8.95 14.26 -0.62
C ILE A 206 8.19 14.33 -1.94
N ASP A 207 7.51 13.26 -2.33
CA ASP A 207 6.61 13.28 -3.49
C ASP A 207 5.22 13.75 -3.06
N ILE A 208 4.64 14.66 -3.85
CA ILE A 208 3.37 15.33 -3.54
C ILE A 208 2.33 14.91 -4.56
N THR A 209 1.16 14.45 -4.11
CA THR A 209 0.00 14.19 -4.98
C THR A 209 -1.08 15.23 -4.73
N ILE A 210 -1.37 16.08 -5.71
CA ILE A 210 -2.45 17.07 -5.63
C ILE A 210 -3.81 16.40 -5.93
N LYS A 211 -4.76 16.55 -4.99
CA LYS A 211 -6.11 15.96 -5.08
C LYS A 211 -7.05 16.77 -5.99
N ASN A 212 -6.86 18.08 -6.06
CA ASN A 212 -7.66 18.98 -6.90
C ASN A 212 -6.86 19.37 -8.14
N ALA A 213 -7.40 19.04 -9.31
CA ALA A 213 -6.85 19.47 -10.59
C ALA A 213 -6.94 21.00 -10.69
N THR A 214 -5.80 21.68 -10.68
CA THR A 214 -5.68 22.88 -11.52
C THR A 214 -5.15 22.41 -12.85
N GLU A 215 -6.04 22.35 -13.85
CA GLU A 215 -5.58 22.56 -15.21
C GLU A 215 -4.79 23.87 -15.21
N PRO A 216 -3.59 23.94 -15.82
CA PRO A 216 -3.04 25.26 -16.13
C PRO A 216 -4.14 26.01 -16.88
N GLU A 217 -4.40 27.26 -16.51
CA GLU A 217 -5.30 28.16 -17.26
C GLU A 217 -4.65 28.41 -18.64
N THR A 218 -4.75 27.43 -19.52
CA THR A 218 -4.38 27.53 -20.92
C THR A 218 -5.61 27.95 -21.67
N ILE A 219 -5.47 28.99 -22.47
CA ILE A 219 -6.51 29.35 -23.42
C ILE A 219 -6.62 28.19 -24.41
N GLU A 220 -7.78 27.53 -24.46
CA GLU A 220 -7.97 26.27 -25.20
C GLU A 220 -7.49 26.39 -26.64
N PHE A 221 -7.87 27.46 -27.33
CA PHE A 221 -7.45 27.74 -28.70
C PHE A 221 -5.93 27.84 -28.85
N ASP A 222 -5.25 28.58 -27.97
CA ASP A 222 -3.81 28.81 -28.06
C ASP A 222 -3.02 27.52 -27.81
N HIS A 223 -3.46 26.71 -26.85
CA HIS A 223 -2.85 25.42 -26.55
C HIS A 223 -3.07 24.40 -27.67
N LEU A 224 -4.29 24.31 -28.21
CA LEU A 224 -4.57 23.45 -29.35
C LEU A 224 -3.77 23.87 -30.58
N LEU A 225 -3.71 25.18 -30.85
CA LEU A 225 -2.93 25.70 -31.97
C LEU A 225 -1.44 25.36 -31.81
N SER A 226 -0.86 25.56 -30.62
CA SER A 226 0.57 25.26 -30.41
C SER A 226 0.89 23.77 -30.59
N GLU A 227 0.09 22.89 -30.00
CA GLU A 227 0.30 21.44 -30.06
C GLU A 227 0.06 20.90 -31.48
N VAL A 228 -1.06 21.29 -32.10
CA VAL A 228 -1.39 20.82 -33.45
C VAL A 228 -0.38 21.36 -34.47
N SER A 229 0.02 22.64 -34.39
CA SER A 229 1.05 23.19 -35.29
C SER A 229 2.40 22.53 -35.11
N PHE A 230 2.81 22.22 -33.88
CA PHE A 230 4.08 21.53 -33.62
C PHE A 230 4.11 20.14 -34.26
N HIS A 231 3.02 19.39 -34.15
CA HIS A 231 2.92 18.03 -34.69
C HIS A 231 2.59 17.97 -36.19
N ALA A 232 1.88 18.96 -36.73
CA ALA A 232 1.56 19.08 -38.16
C ALA A 232 2.79 19.47 -39.02
N ARG A 233 3.83 20.04 -38.39
CA ARG A 233 5.11 20.43 -39.02
C ARG A 233 4.91 21.37 -40.23
N GLU A 234 5.00 20.84 -41.45
CA GLU A 234 4.94 21.59 -42.70
C GLU A 234 3.52 21.71 -43.28
N VAL A 235 2.54 20.96 -42.74
CA VAL A 235 1.15 21.01 -43.18
C VAL A 235 0.43 22.14 -42.45
N ALA A 236 -0.16 23.07 -43.19
CA ALA A 236 -0.96 24.14 -42.58
C ALA A 236 -2.22 23.57 -41.92
N ILE A 237 -2.67 24.17 -40.82
CA ILE A 237 -3.84 23.70 -40.06
C ILE A 237 -5.10 23.60 -40.94
N ALA A 238 -5.28 24.53 -41.88
CA ALA A 238 -6.41 24.52 -42.81
C ALA A 238 -6.36 23.36 -43.82
N ASP A 239 -5.17 22.79 -44.08
CA ASP A 239 -4.93 21.76 -45.09
C ASP A 239 -4.99 20.33 -44.53
N LEU A 240 -5.12 20.16 -43.20
CA LEU A 240 -5.27 18.86 -42.55
C LEU A 240 -6.53 18.12 -43.06
N GLN A 241 -6.43 16.82 -43.29
CA GLN A 241 -7.50 15.98 -43.84
C GLN A 241 -7.77 14.74 -42.98
N GLU A 242 -9.02 14.25 -43.02
CA GLU A 242 -9.41 12.96 -42.40
C GLU A 242 -10.21 12.15 -43.42
N ASN A 243 -9.55 11.42 -44.30
CA ASN A 243 -10.16 10.57 -45.32
C ASN A 243 -9.36 9.28 -45.49
N THR A 244 -9.67 8.49 -46.53
CA THR A 244 -9.01 7.19 -46.77
C THR A 244 -7.51 7.31 -47.06
N ASP A 245 -7.08 8.45 -47.58
CA ASP A 245 -5.71 8.68 -48.05
C ASP A 245 -4.86 9.43 -47.01
N HIS A 246 -5.51 10.27 -46.18
CA HIS A 246 -4.88 11.11 -45.16
C HIS A 246 -5.70 11.08 -43.86
N LEU A 247 -5.13 10.50 -42.79
CA LEU A 247 -5.76 10.32 -41.47
C LEU A 247 -5.15 11.29 -40.43
N ASP A 248 -5.05 12.56 -40.80
CA ASP A 248 -4.22 13.53 -40.06
C ASP A 248 -4.81 13.84 -38.67
N ILE A 249 -6.13 13.93 -38.54
CA ILE A 249 -6.79 14.21 -37.25
C ILE A 249 -6.71 12.99 -36.35
N SER A 250 -6.94 11.80 -36.90
CA SER A 250 -6.73 10.53 -36.20
C SER A 250 -5.29 10.34 -35.73
N PHE A 251 -4.31 10.80 -36.50
CA PHE A 251 -2.89 10.81 -36.12
C PHE A 251 -2.63 11.79 -34.98
N LEU A 252 -3.03 13.06 -35.15
CA LEU A 252 -2.84 14.13 -34.15
C LEU A 252 -3.54 13.79 -32.83
N PHE A 253 -4.76 13.24 -32.88
CA PHE A 253 -5.48 12.74 -31.72
C PHE A 253 -4.67 11.68 -30.94
N ARG A 254 -4.04 10.73 -31.64
CA ARG A 254 -3.24 9.67 -31.00
C ARG A 254 -1.91 10.16 -30.44
N GLU A 255 -1.27 11.10 -31.14
CA GLU A 255 0.05 11.61 -30.79
C GLU A 255 -0.01 12.61 -29.63
N THR A 256 -1.01 13.51 -29.66
CA THR A 256 -1.16 14.60 -28.68
C THR A 256 -2.15 14.28 -27.56
N ASN A 257 -2.99 13.25 -27.73
CA ASN A 257 -4.11 12.92 -26.84
C ASN A 257 -5.11 14.07 -26.64
N LEU A 258 -5.13 15.05 -27.56
CA LEU A 258 -6.12 16.14 -27.60
C LEU A 258 -7.48 15.62 -28.07
N ASN A 259 -8.57 16.29 -27.70
CA ASN A 259 -9.92 15.88 -28.10
C ASN A 259 -10.13 16.02 -29.62
N PHE A 260 -10.60 14.95 -30.26
CA PHE A 260 -10.79 14.86 -31.72
C PHE A 260 -11.65 16.01 -32.28
N GLU A 261 -12.80 16.29 -31.67
CA GLU A 261 -13.74 17.34 -32.10
C GLU A 261 -13.12 18.74 -31.97
N LYS A 262 -12.28 18.95 -30.94
CA LYS A 262 -11.58 20.24 -30.76
C LYS A 262 -10.55 20.49 -31.86
N ILE A 263 -9.87 19.44 -32.33
CA ILE A 263 -8.94 19.52 -33.47
C ILE A 263 -9.74 19.81 -34.75
N GLU A 264 -10.89 19.15 -34.95
CA GLU A 264 -11.76 19.43 -36.10
C GLU A 264 -12.24 20.89 -36.12
N HIS A 265 -12.70 21.41 -34.98
CA HIS A 265 -13.10 22.82 -34.86
C HIS A 265 -11.94 23.78 -35.11
N LEU A 266 -10.71 23.44 -34.71
CA LEU A 266 -9.53 24.24 -34.98
C LEU A 266 -9.25 24.32 -36.49
N VAL A 267 -9.35 23.20 -37.20
CA VAL A 267 -9.17 23.11 -38.65
C VAL A 267 -10.25 23.90 -39.38
N VAL A 268 -11.52 23.69 -39.01
CA VAL A 268 -12.66 24.39 -39.63
C VAL A 268 -12.56 25.90 -39.42
N ALA A 269 -12.16 26.35 -38.22
CA ALA A 269 -11.95 27.76 -37.93
C ALA A 269 -10.86 28.41 -38.80
N HIS A 270 -9.73 27.73 -39.02
CA HIS A 270 -8.67 28.22 -39.92
C HIS A 270 -9.08 28.22 -41.39
N ARG A 271 -9.92 27.27 -41.83
CA ARG A 271 -10.48 27.30 -43.19
C ARG A 271 -11.46 28.46 -43.38
N LEU A 272 -12.27 28.76 -42.37
CA LEU A 272 -13.16 29.93 -42.37
C LEU A 272 -12.35 31.23 -42.41
N GLU A 273 -11.25 31.32 -41.68
CA GLU A 273 -10.32 32.44 -41.76
C GLU A 273 -9.70 32.60 -43.16
N GLN A 274 -9.23 31.50 -43.76
CA GLN A 274 -8.67 31.53 -45.11
C GLN A 274 -9.68 32.07 -46.14
N PHE A 275 -10.96 31.69 -45.99
CA PHE A 275 -12.06 32.06 -46.89
C PHE A 275 -12.62 33.48 -46.64
N SER A 276 -12.72 33.92 -45.38
CA SER A 276 -13.37 35.18 -44.99
C SER A 276 -12.43 36.31 -44.58
N LYS A 277 -11.17 36.00 -44.30
CA LYS A 277 -10.18 36.90 -43.66
C LYS A 277 -10.55 37.39 -42.27
N ILE A 278 -11.52 36.74 -41.61
CA ILE A 278 -11.86 36.94 -40.20
C ILE A 278 -11.08 35.93 -39.35
N GLU A 279 -10.52 36.38 -38.22
CA GLU A 279 -9.60 35.57 -37.41
C GLU A 279 -10.18 34.20 -36.98
N ALA A 280 -9.37 33.15 -37.06
CA ALA A 280 -9.79 31.79 -36.70
C ALA A 280 -10.28 31.69 -35.24
N ALA A 281 -9.68 32.43 -34.31
CA ALA A 281 -10.09 32.42 -32.90
C ALA A 281 -11.56 32.87 -32.71
N PHE A 282 -12.05 33.80 -33.54
CA PHE A 282 -13.45 34.23 -33.52
C PHE A 282 -14.38 33.09 -33.92
N PHE A 283 -14.10 32.40 -35.03
CA PHE A 283 -14.91 31.24 -35.45
C PHE A 283 -14.79 30.07 -34.49
N TYR A 284 -13.61 29.84 -33.93
CA TYR A 284 -13.39 28.79 -32.93
C TYR A 284 -14.27 28.99 -31.70
N ALA A 285 -14.39 30.23 -31.21
CA ALA A 285 -15.32 30.56 -30.13
C ALA A 285 -16.78 30.20 -30.48
N LEU A 286 -17.24 30.56 -31.68
CA LEU A 286 -18.61 30.26 -32.13
C LEU A 286 -18.87 28.76 -32.28
N LEU A 287 -17.89 28.01 -32.80
CA LEU A 287 -17.97 26.55 -32.92
C LEU A 287 -18.04 25.89 -31.55
N ARG A 288 -17.20 26.33 -30.61
CA ARG A 288 -17.15 25.76 -29.25
C ARG A 288 -18.35 26.10 -28.38
N LYS A 289 -19.03 27.21 -28.65
CA LYS A 289 -20.31 27.57 -28.00
C LYS A 289 -21.52 27.00 -28.72
N ASP A 290 -21.30 26.24 -29.80
CA ASP A 290 -22.33 25.69 -30.68
C ASP A 290 -23.27 26.76 -31.25
N THR A 291 -22.81 28.01 -31.37
CA THR A 291 -23.64 29.15 -31.81
C THR A 291 -24.27 28.88 -33.18
N LEU A 292 -23.52 28.21 -34.06
CA LEU A 292 -23.94 27.84 -35.41
C LEU A 292 -24.77 26.54 -35.48
N LEU A 293 -24.98 25.87 -34.34
CA LEU A 293 -25.87 24.69 -34.20
C LEU A 293 -27.14 25.03 -33.41
N LYS A 294 -27.07 25.98 -32.46
CA LYS A 294 -28.14 26.36 -31.53
C LYS A 294 -29.11 27.40 -32.09
N ASN A 295 -28.66 28.24 -33.02
CA ASN A 295 -29.50 29.30 -33.55
C ASN A 295 -30.48 28.78 -34.60
N ASP A 296 -31.76 29.03 -34.34
CA ASP A 296 -32.91 28.64 -35.15
C ASP A 296 -33.03 29.55 -36.38
N PHE A 297 -32.05 29.47 -37.29
CA PHE A 297 -32.06 30.24 -38.54
C PHE A 297 -33.14 29.72 -39.46
N GLY A 298 -34.32 30.34 -39.31
CA GLY A 298 -35.46 30.33 -40.21
C GLY A 298 -35.44 29.29 -41.32
N GLN A 299 -36.31 28.29 -41.15
CA GLN A 299 -36.73 27.23 -42.08
C GLN A 299 -36.08 25.86 -41.82
N VAL A 300 -36.99 24.87 -41.71
CA VAL A 300 -36.86 23.45 -41.31
C VAL A 300 -35.78 22.64 -42.04
N PHE A 301 -35.01 23.24 -42.97
CA PHE A 301 -33.90 22.59 -43.70
C PHE A 301 -32.51 23.10 -43.38
N ASN A 302 -32.36 24.10 -42.50
CA ASN A 302 -31.06 24.69 -42.20
C ASN A 302 -30.42 24.14 -40.91
N SER A 303 -31.08 23.21 -40.22
CA SER A 303 -30.57 22.62 -38.97
C SER A 303 -29.43 21.63 -39.25
N ARG A 304 -28.18 22.08 -39.09
CA ARG A 304 -26.99 21.22 -39.02
C ARG A 304 -27.00 20.45 -37.70
N ILE A 305 -26.70 19.15 -37.76
CA ILE A 305 -26.69 18.26 -36.59
C ILE A 305 -25.30 18.22 -35.94
N SER A 306 -24.25 18.44 -36.74
CA SER A 306 -22.86 18.53 -36.27
C SER A 306 -22.02 19.36 -37.23
N ILE A 307 -20.91 19.88 -36.73
CA ILE A 307 -19.87 20.54 -37.53
C ILE A 307 -18.59 19.74 -37.30
N GLY A 308 -18.07 19.12 -38.35
CA GLY A 308 -16.79 18.39 -38.34
C GLY A 308 -15.91 18.76 -39.54
N ILE A 309 -14.79 18.06 -39.72
CA ILE A 309 -13.77 18.43 -40.72
C ILE A 309 -14.25 18.39 -42.18
N HIS A 310 -15.31 17.66 -42.48
CA HIS A 310 -15.89 17.59 -43.83
C HIS A 310 -17.00 18.62 -44.10
N THR A 311 -17.27 19.52 -43.14
CA THR A 311 -18.31 20.53 -43.30
C THR A 311 -17.90 21.55 -44.36
N GLU A 312 -18.79 21.83 -45.32
CA GLU A 312 -18.57 22.90 -46.30
C GLU A 312 -18.48 24.26 -45.59
N VAL A 313 -17.37 24.97 -45.79
CA VAL A 313 -17.08 26.24 -45.06
C VAL A 313 -17.91 27.42 -45.54
N GLN A 314 -18.29 27.46 -46.83
CA GLN A 314 -19.09 28.56 -47.38
C GLN A 314 -20.50 28.63 -46.76
N PRO A 315 -21.27 27.53 -46.70
CA PRO A 315 -22.55 27.53 -45.99
C PRO A 315 -22.41 27.89 -44.51
N LEU A 316 -21.34 27.43 -43.85
CA LEU A 316 -21.08 27.73 -42.44
C LEU A 316 -20.76 29.21 -42.19
N LEU A 317 -20.04 29.86 -43.11
CA LEU A 317 -19.81 31.31 -43.07
C LEU A 317 -21.12 32.09 -43.29
N PHE A 318 -21.99 31.61 -44.19
CA PHE A 318 -23.29 32.22 -44.43
C PHE A 318 -24.22 32.10 -43.22
N ASP A 319 -24.17 30.98 -42.50
CA ASP A 319 -24.90 30.81 -41.23
C ASP A 319 -24.43 31.84 -40.20
N ALA A 320 -23.10 32.02 -40.09
CA ALA A 320 -22.54 33.04 -39.22
C ALA A 320 -22.93 34.47 -39.64
N ALA A 321 -23.01 34.76 -40.95
CA ALA A 321 -23.40 36.07 -41.49
C ALA A 321 -24.88 36.40 -41.32
N LEU A 322 -25.74 35.39 -41.22
CA LEU A 322 -27.17 35.54 -40.93
C LEU A 322 -27.46 35.59 -39.42
N ALA A 323 -26.46 35.36 -38.58
CA ALA A 323 -26.60 35.36 -37.13
C ALA A 323 -26.87 36.73 -36.52
N ASP A 324 -27.69 36.76 -35.47
CA ASP A 324 -27.91 37.99 -34.69
C ASP A 324 -26.57 38.43 -34.09
N PRO A 325 -26.07 39.62 -34.43
CA PRO A 325 -24.83 40.17 -33.88
C PRO A 325 -24.76 40.14 -32.36
N LYS A 326 -25.89 40.26 -31.67
CA LYS A 326 -25.94 40.22 -30.19
C LYS A 326 -25.62 38.84 -29.65
N ILE A 327 -26.08 37.78 -30.33
CA ILE A 327 -25.81 36.39 -29.94
C ILE A 327 -24.33 36.07 -30.19
N LEU A 328 -23.80 36.46 -31.35
CA LEU A 328 -22.38 36.29 -31.67
C LEU A 328 -21.48 36.95 -30.61
N LEU A 329 -21.77 38.20 -30.22
CA LEU A 329 -21.00 38.89 -29.17
C LEU A 329 -21.12 38.19 -27.80
N ALA A 330 -22.33 37.79 -27.41
CA ALA A 330 -22.57 37.14 -26.13
C ALA A 330 -21.82 35.80 -26.01
N ASP A 331 -21.84 34.99 -27.07
CA ASP A 331 -21.16 33.69 -27.09
C ASP A 331 -19.64 33.85 -27.13
N VAL A 332 -19.11 34.82 -27.87
CA VAL A 332 -17.66 35.09 -27.85
C VAL A 332 -17.20 35.63 -26.49
N ASP A 333 -17.98 36.51 -25.84
CA ASP A 333 -17.72 36.96 -24.47
C ASP A 333 -17.76 35.77 -23.48
N SER A 334 -18.72 34.86 -23.63
CA SER A 334 -18.83 33.64 -22.83
C SER A 334 -17.63 32.73 -23.05
N ALA A 335 -17.20 32.54 -24.30
CA ALA A 335 -16.03 31.73 -24.65
C ALA A 335 -14.74 32.29 -24.06
N ALA A 336 -14.57 33.61 -24.03
CA ALA A 336 -13.42 34.26 -23.39
C ALA A 336 -13.45 34.12 -21.86
N LYS A 337 -14.62 34.22 -21.22
CA LYS A 337 -14.78 33.98 -19.77
C LYS A 337 -14.50 32.53 -19.37
N GLU A 338 -14.81 31.59 -20.26
CA GLU A 338 -14.55 30.15 -20.10
C GLU A 338 -13.13 29.74 -20.53
N MET A 339 -12.25 30.72 -20.85
CA MET A 339 -10.89 30.48 -21.32
C MET A 339 -10.78 29.61 -22.59
N ILE A 340 -11.82 29.58 -23.41
CA ILE A 340 -11.79 28.90 -24.71
C ILE A 340 -10.93 29.70 -25.71
N VAL A 341 -11.03 31.03 -25.66
CA VAL A 341 -10.27 31.97 -26.48
C VAL A 341 -9.74 33.14 -25.65
N SER A 342 -8.74 33.86 -26.16
CA SER A 342 -8.11 34.95 -25.39
C SER A 342 -9.06 36.12 -25.15
N SER A 343 -8.81 36.89 -24.08
CA SER A 343 -9.57 38.12 -23.77
C SER A 343 -9.38 39.26 -24.79
N LYS A 344 -8.56 39.05 -25.83
CA LYS A 344 -8.46 39.97 -26.98
C LYS A 344 -9.60 39.76 -27.98
N VAL A 345 -10.04 38.52 -28.18
CA VAL A 345 -11.03 38.15 -29.21
C VAL A 345 -12.36 38.92 -29.05
N PRO A 346 -12.94 39.08 -27.85
CA PRO A 346 -14.15 39.88 -27.70
C PRO A 346 -13.95 41.38 -28.01
N LYS A 347 -12.74 41.92 -27.78
CA LYS A 347 -12.43 43.33 -28.08
C LYS A 347 -12.40 43.59 -29.59
N GLU A 348 -12.00 42.60 -30.37
CA GLU A 348 -11.92 42.65 -31.83
C GLU A 348 -13.21 42.14 -32.52
N SER A 349 -14.12 41.51 -31.77
CA SER A 349 -15.34 40.90 -32.30
C SER A 349 -16.29 41.87 -32.99
N LYS A 350 -16.31 43.15 -32.60
CA LYS A 350 -17.09 44.18 -33.31
C LYS A 350 -16.66 44.31 -34.77
N ARG A 351 -15.34 44.38 -35.01
CA ARG A 351 -14.76 44.44 -36.36
C ARG A 351 -15.01 43.14 -37.13
N ASN A 352 -14.87 41.99 -36.47
CA ASN A 352 -15.12 40.69 -37.09
C ASN A 352 -16.58 40.54 -37.55
N ILE A 353 -17.54 41.05 -36.77
CA ILE A 353 -18.95 41.07 -37.14
C ILE A 353 -19.23 42.03 -38.30
N GLU A 354 -18.57 43.19 -38.36
CA GLU A 354 -18.68 44.11 -39.52
C GLU A 354 -18.21 43.44 -40.81
N LEU A 355 -17.07 42.75 -40.79
CA LEU A 355 -16.57 41.97 -41.92
C LEU A 355 -17.54 40.82 -42.28
N LEU A 356 -18.16 40.20 -41.28
CA LEU A 356 -19.12 39.12 -41.49
C LEU A 356 -20.41 39.62 -42.16
N GLN A 357 -20.84 40.86 -41.89
CA GLN A 357 -22.02 41.45 -42.51
C GLN A 357 -21.87 41.69 -44.02
N GLU A 358 -20.65 41.81 -44.54
CA GLU A 358 -20.40 41.90 -45.99
C GLU A 358 -20.89 40.65 -46.74
N TYR A 359 -20.98 39.50 -46.05
CA TYR A 359 -21.46 38.25 -46.60
C TYR A 359 -22.99 38.07 -46.49
N LYS A 360 -23.69 38.96 -45.78
CA LYS A 360 -25.13 38.80 -45.50
C LYS A 360 -25.98 38.75 -46.77
N ASN A 361 -25.78 39.67 -47.71
CA ASN A 361 -26.55 39.69 -48.97
C ASN A 361 -26.29 38.43 -49.81
N LYS A 362 -25.04 37.94 -49.84
CA LYS A 362 -24.67 36.70 -50.54
C LYS A 362 -25.27 35.46 -49.85
N ALA A 363 -25.31 35.46 -48.52
CA ALA A 363 -25.94 34.40 -47.73
C ALA A 363 -27.45 34.33 -47.97
N GLU A 364 -28.14 35.48 -47.96
CA GLU A 364 -29.57 35.57 -48.26
C GLU A 364 -29.87 35.07 -49.68
N GLU A 365 -29.05 35.42 -50.68
CA GLU A 365 -29.20 34.95 -52.06
C GLU A 365 -28.94 33.44 -52.21
N TYR A 366 -27.90 32.92 -51.55
CA TYR A 366 -27.58 31.49 -51.52
C TYR A 366 -28.73 30.67 -50.94
N TYR A 367 -29.26 31.05 -49.78
CA TYR A 367 -30.36 30.32 -49.14
C TYR A 367 -31.69 30.45 -49.87
N LYS A 368 -31.90 31.56 -50.60
CA LYS A 368 -33.10 31.76 -51.42
C LYS A 368 -33.09 30.95 -52.72
N ASN A 369 -31.94 30.82 -53.39
CA ASN A 369 -31.87 30.33 -54.77
C ASN A 369 -31.05 29.05 -54.98
N GLU A 370 -29.98 28.83 -54.19
CA GLU A 370 -29.00 27.76 -54.42
C GLU A 370 -29.16 26.60 -53.43
N HIS A 371 -29.33 26.89 -52.14
CA HIS A 371 -29.44 25.89 -51.09
C HIS A 371 -30.61 24.91 -51.29
N PRO A 372 -31.84 25.35 -51.66
CA PRO A 372 -32.94 24.43 -51.91
C PRO A 372 -32.67 23.47 -53.08
N LYS A 373 -31.97 23.92 -54.12
CA LYS A 373 -31.58 23.06 -55.26
C LYS A 373 -30.58 21.99 -54.84
N LYS A 374 -29.57 22.36 -54.04
CA LYS A 374 -28.58 21.41 -53.50
C LYS A 374 -29.22 20.38 -52.56
N ILE A 375 -30.18 20.78 -51.73
CA ILE A 375 -30.94 19.85 -50.87
C ILE A 375 -31.75 18.88 -51.72
N VAL A 376 -32.46 19.37 -52.74
CA VAL A 376 -33.22 18.52 -53.66
C VAL A 376 -32.29 17.52 -54.36
N GLU A 377 -31.12 17.95 -54.84
CA GLU A 377 -30.11 17.08 -55.45
C GLU A 377 -29.58 15.99 -54.48
N ALA A 378 -29.31 16.36 -53.22
CA ALA A 378 -28.87 15.43 -52.18
C ALA A 378 -29.95 14.41 -51.79
N VAL A 379 -31.20 14.86 -51.67
CA VAL A 379 -32.37 14.00 -51.41
C VAL A 379 -32.66 13.11 -52.62
N THR A 380 -32.46 13.57 -53.87
CA THR A 380 -32.65 12.75 -55.07
C THR A 380 -31.64 11.62 -55.24
N LYS A 381 -30.48 11.65 -54.57
CA LYS A 381 -29.55 10.50 -54.52
C LYS A 381 -30.04 9.37 -53.62
N LEU A 382 -31.06 9.61 -52.79
CA LEU A 382 -31.61 8.65 -51.80
C LEU A 382 -32.91 7.96 -52.26
N VAL A 383 -33.46 8.28 -53.45
CA VAL A 383 -34.79 7.81 -53.91
C VAL A 383 -34.73 7.15 -55.29
N SER A 384 -35.54 6.11 -55.51
CA SER A 384 -35.62 5.32 -56.75
C SER A 384 -36.08 6.13 -57.98
N GLY A 385 -35.53 5.80 -59.16
CA GLY A 385 -35.60 6.58 -60.41
C GLY A 385 -36.96 7.13 -60.88
N ASN A 386 -38.10 6.48 -60.55
CA ASN A 386 -39.42 6.93 -61.03
C ASN A 386 -40.09 8.02 -60.17
N LYS A 387 -39.65 8.23 -58.92
CA LYS A 387 -40.17 9.33 -58.07
C LYS A 387 -39.41 10.65 -58.26
N ILE A 388 -38.23 10.59 -58.89
CA ILE A 388 -37.34 11.73 -59.18
C ILE A 388 -38.01 12.76 -60.10
N LYS A 389 -38.67 12.32 -61.19
CA LYS A 389 -39.38 13.22 -62.12
C LYS A 389 -40.59 13.93 -61.47
N LYS A 390 -41.26 13.28 -60.52
CA LYS A 390 -42.45 13.82 -59.84
C LYS A 390 -42.07 14.85 -58.77
N ALA A 391 -40.98 14.60 -58.02
CA ALA A 391 -40.42 15.53 -57.05
C ALA A 391 -39.86 16.81 -57.73
N LEU A 392 -39.13 16.66 -58.84
CA LEU A 392 -38.60 17.80 -59.60
C LEU A 392 -39.70 18.70 -60.19
N ASN A 393 -40.78 18.11 -60.72
CA ASN A 393 -41.93 18.89 -61.21
C ASN A 393 -42.67 19.62 -60.08
N LEU A 394 -42.85 18.98 -58.92
CA LEU A 394 -43.48 19.61 -57.75
C LEU A 394 -42.61 20.75 -57.20
N PHE A 395 -41.28 20.62 -57.27
CA PHE A 395 -40.37 21.68 -56.86
C PHE A 395 -40.43 22.90 -57.79
N GLU A 396 -40.36 22.71 -59.11
CA GLU A 396 -40.45 23.84 -60.07
C GLU A 396 -41.81 24.56 -60.03
N GLN A 397 -42.90 23.84 -59.74
CA GLN A 397 -44.24 24.44 -59.62
C GLN A 397 -44.47 25.22 -58.32
N ASN A 398 -43.70 24.95 -57.27
CA ASN A 398 -43.86 25.58 -55.95
C ASN A 398 -42.58 26.36 -55.55
N LYS A 399 -41.82 26.84 -56.54
CA LYS A 399 -40.49 27.49 -56.37
C LYS A 399 -40.49 28.71 -55.45
N ASN A 400 -41.63 29.40 -55.30
CA ASN A 400 -41.82 30.55 -54.42
C ASN A 400 -42.68 30.24 -53.18
N ASP A 401 -43.10 28.98 -53.01
CA ASP A 401 -43.92 28.47 -51.91
C ASP A 401 -43.31 27.17 -51.39
N LEU A 402 -42.15 27.33 -50.73
CA LEU A 402 -41.41 26.21 -50.15
C LEU A 402 -42.27 25.43 -49.13
N PRO A 403 -43.03 26.06 -48.21
CA PRO A 403 -43.93 25.34 -47.32
C PRO A 403 -44.99 24.51 -48.06
N GLY A 404 -45.58 25.04 -49.14
CA GLY A 404 -46.54 24.29 -49.98
C GLY A 404 -45.90 23.17 -50.80
N PHE A 405 -44.62 23.28 -51.17
CA PHE A 405 -43.84 22.17 -51.71
C PHE A 405 -43.67 21.07 -50.67
N LEU A 406 -43.28 21.45 -49.44
CA LEU A 406 -43.06 20.52 -48.34
C LEU A 406 -44.32 19.77 -47.99
N ASP A 407 -45.43 20.47 -47.75
CA ASP A 407 -46.71 19.83 -47.45
C ASP A 407 -47.06 18.75 -48.48
N LYS A 408 -46.78 18.99 -49.78
CA LYS A 408 -47.06 18.02 -50.85
C LYS A 408 -46.09 16.85 -50.93
N ILE A 409 -44.82 17.02 -50.51
CA ILE A 409 -43.86 15.91 -50.48
C ILE A 409 -43.86 15.19 -49.14
N SER A 410 -44.20 15.84 -48.04
CA SER A 410 -44.34 15.27 -46.70
C SER A 410 -45.74 14.73 -46.41
N ASP A 411 -46.71 14.96 -47.30
CA ASP A 411 -47.98 14.26 -47.31
C ASP A 411 -47.70 12.75 -47.33
N ARG A 412 -48.31 12.03 -46.38
CA ARG A 412 -48.18 10.59 -46.26
C ARG A 412 -48.47 9.88 -47.58
N SER A 413 -49.41 10.37 -48.37
CA SER A 413 -49.76 9.78 -49.67
C SER A 413 -48.64 9.83 -50.72
N PHE A 414 -47.65 10.71 -50.58
CA PHE A 414 -46.45 10.76 -51.43
C PHE A 414 -45.49 9.60 -51.12
N PHE A 415 -45.45 9.21 -49.85
CA PHE A 415 -44.58 8.17 -49.32
C PHE A 415 -45.27 6.83 -49.11
N ASP A 416 -46.60 6.78 -48.98
CA ASP A 416 -47.38 5.62 -48.56
C ASP A 416 -47.01 4.38 -49.39
N PRO A 417 -46.32 3.42 -48.76
CA PRO A 417 -46.38 2.02 -49.14
C PRO A 417 -47.56 1.40 -48.39
N GLU A 418 -48.32 0.54 -49.04
CA GLU A 418 -49.31 -0.27 -48.34
C GLU A 418 -48.66 -1.08 -47.19
N ASP A 419 -49.27 -0.98 -46.00
CA ASP A 419 -49.22 -1.83 -44.79
C ASP A 419 -48.26 -1.63 -43.59
N LYS A 420 -48.84 -1.88 -42.39
CA LYS A 420 -48.44 -1.52 -41.01
C LYS A 420 -47.65 -2.60 -40.26
N ALA A 421 -46.95 -2.18 -39.19
CA ALA A 421 -46.28 -2.94 -38.09
C ALA A 421 -44.79 -3.24 -38.24
N ASP A 422 -44.29 -3.51 -39.45
CA ASP A 422 -42.86 -3.83 -39.66
C ASP A 422 -41.92 -2.66 -39.35
N GLU A 423 -42.40 -1.42 -39.44
CA GLU A 423 -41.57 -0.22 -39.35
C GLU A 423 -40.99 0.07 -37.93
N LYS A 424 -41.71 -0.28 -36.85
CA LYS A 424 -41.17 -0.13 -35.47
C LYS A 424 -40.08 -1.14 -35.16
N ILE A 425 -40.26 -2.39 -35.61
CA ILE A 425 -39.28 -3.47 -35.45
C ILE A 425 -38.06 -3.17 -36.34
N ASN A 426 -38.29 -2.68 -37.57
CA ASN A 426 -37.24 -2.23 -38.48
C ASN A 426 -36.42 -1.08 -37.89
N ASN A 427 -37.05 -0.08 -37.27
CA ASN A 427 -36.35 1.03 -36.63
C ASN A 427 -35.56 0.61 -35.37
N ALA A 428 -36.11 -0.29 -34.54
CA ALA A 428 -35.42 -0.80 -33.37
C ALA A 428 -34.21 -1.66 -33.76
N LEU A 429 -34.36 -2.55 -34.75
CA LEU A 429 -33.26 -3.34 -35.30
C LEU A 429 -32.26 -2.47 -36.08
N GLY A 430 -32.73 -1.42 -36.76
CA GLY A 430 -31.89 -0.44 -37.46
C GLY A 430 -30.96 0.31 -36.51
N LYS A 431 -31.47 0.77 -35.36
CA LYS A 431 -30.65 1.38 -34.30
C LYS A 431 -29.63 0.39 -33.70
N LEU A 432 -30.01 -0.88 -33.56
CA LEU A 432 -29.19 -1.88 -32.88
C LEU A 432 -28.12 -2.51 -33.80
N LEU A 433 -28.47 -2.80 -35.05
CA LEU A 433 -27.61 -3.43 -36.05
C LEU A 433 -26.85 -2.39 -36.89
N GLY A 434 -27.48 -1.27 -37.25
CA GLY A 434 -26.86 -0.21 -38.06
C GLY A 434 -26.90 -0.46 -39.57
N PHE A 435 -27.84 -1.28 -40.07
CA PHE A 435 -28.02 -1.57 -41.50
C PHE A 435 -29.17 -0.77 -42.13
N GLY A 436 -29.11 -0.60 -43.46
CA GLY A 436 -30.22 -0.16 -44.31
C GLY A 436 -31.33 -1.20 -44.44
N ASN A 437 -32.49 -0.75 -44.93
CA ASN A 437 -33.79 -1.46 -44.95
C ASN A 437 -33.84 -2.81 -45.69
N GLU A 438 -32.73 -3.30 -46.27
CA GLU A 438 -32.69 -4.50 -47.12
C GLU A 438 -32.36 -5.81 -46.36
N ILE A 439 -31.59 -5.75 -45.27
CA ILE A 439 -31.15 -6.95 -44.51
C ILE A 439 -32.11 -7.27 -43.36
N ILE A 440 -32.69 -6.24 -42.75
CA ILE A 440 -33.53 -6.34 -41.55
C ILE A 440 -34.80 -7.19 -41.80
N PRO A 441 -35.54 -7.04 -42.92
CA PRO A 441 -36.72 -7.87 -43.20
C PRO A 441 -36.39 -9.37 -43.30
N ASN A 442 -35.22 -9.72 -43.84
CA ASN A 442 -34.77 -11.11 -43.94
C ASN A 442 -34.45 -11.70 -42.55
N ILE A 443 -33.86 -10.92 -41.65
CA ILE A 443 -33.60 -11.34 -40.26
C ILE A 443 -34.92 -11.50 -39.48
N ILE A 444 -35.87 -10.56 -39.63
CA ILE A 444 -37.20 -10.64 -39.01
C ILE A 444 -37.91 -11.93 -39.43
N LYS A 445 -37.90 -12.24 -40.73
CA LYS A 445 -38.53 -13.44 -41.30
C LYS A 445 -37.83 -14.73 -40.86
N SER A 446 -36.51 -14.78 -40.90
CA SER A 446 -35.69 -15.95 -40.54
C SER A 446 -35.81 -16.31 -39.05
N LYS A 447 -35.81 -15.30 -38.17
CA LYS A 447 -35.87 -15.49 -36.71
C LYS A 447 -37.27 -15.36 -36.12
N LYS A 448 -38.29 -15.22 -36.96
CA LYS A 448 -39.71 -15.13 -36.57
C LYS A 448 -39.95 -14.05 -35.51
N ILE A 449 -39.43 -12.84 -35.75
CA ILE A 449 -39.62 -11.69 -34.86
C ILE A 449 -40.99 -11.08 -35.17
N THR A 450 -41.92 -11.16 -34.23
CA THR A 450 -43.31 -10.68 -34.42
C THR A 450 -43.65 -9.49 -33.54
N LYS A 451 -42.90 -9.28 -32.45
CA LYS A 451 -43.04 -8.17 -31.51
C LYS A 451 -41.67 -7.61 -31.11
N ALA A 452 -41.65 -6.43 -30.50
CA ALA A 452 -40.40 -5.80 -30.06
C ALA A 452 -39.65 -6.64 -29.00
N GLU A 453 -40.36 -7.38 -28.13
CA GLU A 453 -39.70 -8.25 -27.14
C GLU A 453 -38.95 -9.43 -27.79
N ASP A 454 -39.36 -9.86 -28.99
CA ASP A 454 -38.71 -10.98 -29.71
C ASP A 454 -37.28 -10.65 -30.14
N ILE A 455 -36.89 -9.36 -30.16
CA ILE A 455 -35.52 -8.92 -30.49
C ILE A 455 -34.50 -9.57 -29.55
N ARG A 456 -34.86 -9.86 -28.28
CA ARG A 456 -33.97 -10.54 -27.31
C ARG A 456 -33.51 -11.92 -27.80
N LYS A 457 -34.31 -12.61 -28.62
CA LYS A 457 -33.94 -13.93 -29.19
C LYS A 457 -32.68 -13.85 -30.05
N LEU A 458 -32.42 -12.70 -30.67
CA LEU A 458 -31.22 -12.45 -31.45
C LEU A 458 -29.94 -12.42 -30.60
N ALA A 459 -30.05 -12.13 -29.31
CA ALA A 459 -28.92 -12.16 -28.38
C ALA A 459 -28.43 -13.58 -28.07
N ARG A 460 -29.21 -14.62 -28.43
CA ARG A 460 -28.76 -16.01 -28.34
C ARG A 460 -27.68 -16.31 -29.38
N LEU A 461 -27.63 -15.60 -30.51
CA LEU A 461 -26.76 -15.94 -31.64
C LEU A 461 -25.29 -15.64 -31.35
N ASN A 462 -24.40 -16.61 -31.60
CA ASN A 462 -22.95 -16.40 -31.51
C ASN A 462 -22.37 -15.79 -32.81
N LYS A 463 -21.09 -15.44 -32.80
CA LYS A 463 -20.40 -14.86 -33.97
C LYS A 463 -20.57 -15.70 -35.24
N LYS A 464 -20.43 -17.02 -35.16
CA LYS A 464 -20.51 -17.92 -36.33
C LYS A 464 -21.92 -17.94 -36.91
N GLU A 465 -22.92 -17.98 -36.04
CA GLU A 465 -24.33 -17.94 -36.43
C GLU A 465 -24.73 -16.58 -37.00
N TRP A 466 -24.23 -15.48 -36.45
CA TRP A 466 -24.41 -14.14 -37.02
C TRP A 466 -23.78 -14.03 -38.41
N VAL A 467 -22.57 -14.58 -38.62
CA VAL A 467 -21.97 -14.62 -39.98
C VAL A 467 -22.83 -15.43 -40.94
N ALA A 468 -23.40 -16.57 -40.51
CA ALA A 468 -24.31 -17.36 -41.34
C ALA A 468 -25.61 -16.59 -41.67
N GLU A 469 -26.17 -15.89 -40.68
CA GLU A 469 -27.39 -15.11 -40.85
C GLU A 469 -27.20 -13.93 -41.81
N LEU A 470 -26.08 -13.20 -41.68
CA LEU A 470 -25.72 -12.09 -42.55
C LEU A 470 -25.43 -12.56 -43.99
N ASN A 471 -24.83 -13.73 -44.15
CA ASN A 471 -24.59 -14.33 -45.48
C ASN A 471 -25.90 -14.77 -46.14
N ASN A 472 -26.84 -15.32 -45.37
CA ASN A 472 -28.15 -15.74 -45.87
C ASN A 472 -29.05 -14.54 -46.24
N ALA A 473 -28.84 -13.38 -45.60
CA ALA A 473 -29.64 -12.17 -45.83
C ALA A 473 -29.17 -11.31 -47.03
N LYS A 474 -28.03 -11.64 -47.67
CA LYS A 474 -27.56 -10.95 -48.88
C LYS A 474 -28.38 -11.35 -50.11
N THR A 475 -28.95 -10.38 -50.82
CA THR A 475 -29.57 -10.55 -52.14
C THR A 475 -28.51 -10.67 -53.23
N LYS A 476 -28.83 -11.41 -54.31
CA LYS A 476 -27.95 -11.83 -55.43
C LYS A 476 -27.31 -10.71 -56.28
N SER A 477 -27.41 -9.44 -55.90
CA SER A 477 -26.83 -8.33 -56.65
C SER A 477 -25.81 -7.62 -55.79
N GLU A 478 -24.59 -8.18 -55.74
CA GLU A 478 -23.31 -7.55 -55.40
C GLU A 478 -22.28 -8.66 -55.16
N THR A 479 -21.77 -9.24 -56.24
CA THR A 479 -20.47 -9.92 -56.23
C THR A 479 -19.41 -8.89 -56.54
N GLU A 480 -18.61 -8.51 -55.55
CA GLU A 480 -17.16 -8.73 -55.57
C GLU A 480 -16.53 -8.41 -54.19
N ALA A 481 -15.85 -9.43 -53.64
CA ALA A 481 -14.76 -9.33 -52.67
C ALA A 481 -14.88 -8.39 -51.44
N GLY A 482 -15.93 -8.55 -50.62
CA GLY A 482 -15.95 -8.04 -49.24
C GLY A 482 -15.25 -9.00 -48.28
N ASP A 483 -13.97 -8.72 -47.97
CA ASP A 483 -13.06 -9.48 -47.12
C ASP A 483 -13.73 -10.25 -45.94
N LYS A 484 -13.49 -11.56 -45.83
CA LYS A 484 -13.96 -12.43 -44.71
C LYS A 484 -13.66 -11.80 -43.34
N LYS A 485 -12.63 -10.95 -43.27
CA LYS A 485 -12.22 -10.18 -42.09
C LYS A 485 -13.26 -9.12 -41.68
N THR A 486 -13.82 -8.37 -42.63
CA THR A 486 -14.83 -7.33 -42.39
C THR A 486 -16.14 -7.91 -41.84
N MET A 487 -16.63 -9.00 -42.42
CA MET A 487 -17.82 -9.70 -41.92
C MET A 487 -17.63 -10.29 -40.53
N ASN A 488 -16.44 -10.81 -40.24
CA ASN A 488 -16.10 -11.31 -38.91
C ASN A 488 -16.01 -10.20 -37.86
N LEU A 489 -15.44 -9.04 -38.20
CA LEU A 489 -15.41 -7.87 -37.32
C LEU A 489 -16.82 -7.36 -37.06
N TYR A 490 -17.64 -7.30 -38.10
CA TYR A 490 -19.01 -6.83 -38.03
C TYR A 490 -19.92 -7.75 -37.19
N ALA A 491 -19.89 -9.06 -37.43
CA ALA A 491 -20.61 -10.03 -36.58
C ALA A 491 -20.15 -9.98 -35.12
N SER A 492 -18.86 -9.73 -34.88
CA SER A 492 -18.35 -9.52 -33.51
C SER A 492 -18.91 -8.25 -32.86
N ALA A 493 -19.12 -7.18 -33.64
CA ALA A 493 -19.72 -5.94 -33.15
C ALA A 493 -21.21 -6.12 -32.81
N ILE A 494 -21.98 -6.87 -33.61
CA ILE A 494 -23.39 -7.17 -33.31
C ILE A 494 -23.50 -7.98 -32.02
N VAL A 495 -22.70 -9.04 -31.87
CA VAL A 495 -22.68 -9.85 -30.64
C VAL A 495 -22.45 -8.95 -29.42
N ARG A 496 -21.45 -8.05 -29.46
CA ARG A 496 -21.17 -7.12 -28.36
C ARG A 496 -22.33 -6.17 -28.06
N LYS A 497 -23.02 -5.65 -29.08
CA LYS A 497 -24.20 -4.80 -28.90
C LYS A 497 -25.37 -5.57 -28.29
N MET A 498 -25.58 -6.82 -28.73
CA MET A 498 -26.62 -7.70 -28.21
C MET A 498 -26.35 -8.14 -26.76
N GLU A 499 -25.11 -8.48 -26.42
CA GLU A 499 -24.68 -8.78 -25.04
C GLU A 499 -24.91 -7.58 -24.11
N LYS A 500 -24.71 -6.35 -24.61
CA LYS A 500 -24.96 -5.12 -23.85
C LYS A 500 -26.47 -4.82 -23.68
N ALA A 501 -27.27 -5.09 -24.71
CA ALA A 501 -28.71 -4.81 -24.68
C ALA A 501 -29.53 -5.88 -23.95
N TYR A 502 -29.13 -7.16 -24.06
CA TYR A 502 -29.84 -8.31 -23.51
C TYR A 502 -28.86 -9.28 -22.79
N PRO A 503 -28.24 -8.84 -21.68
CA PRO A 503 -27.16 -9.57 -21.01
C PRO A 503 -27.56 -10.96 -20.51
N THR A 504 -28.74 -11.12 -19.89
CA THR A 504 -29.21 -12.41 -19.38
C THR A 504 -29.41 -13.43 -20.48
N THR A 505 -30.06 -13.03 -21.58
CA THR A 505 -30.34 -13.92 -22.70
C THR A 505 -29.06 -14.37 -23.39
N ALA A 506 -28.08 -13.47 -23.54
CA ALA A 506 -26.77 -13.81 -24.07
C ALA A 506 -26.00 -14.75 -23.13
N PHE A 507 -26.01 -14.49 -21.81
CA PHE A 507 -25.36 -15.35 -20.80
C PHE A 507 -25.95 -16.76 -20.80
N MET A 508 -27.28 -16.88 -20.73
CA MET A 508 -27.99 -18.15 -20.75
C MET A 508 -27.67 -18.96 -22.01
N ALA A 509 -27.72 -18.33 -23.19
CA ALA A 509 -27.42 -19.01 -24.45
C ALA A 509 -25.97 -19.50 -24.56
N GLN A 510 -25.01 -18.82 -23.93
CA GLN A 510 -23.64 -19.30 -23.85
C GLN A 510 -23.50 -20.45 -22.85
N LEU A 511 -24.19 -20.38 -21.71
CA LEU A 511 -24.21 -21.44 -20.70
C LEU A 511 -24.85 -22.73 -21.23
N GLU A 512 -25.93 -22.65 -22.01
CA GLU A 512 -26.56 -23.81 -22.67
C GLU A 512 -25.62 -24.51 -23.68
N ARG A 513 -24.77 -23.75 -24.37
CA ARG A 513 -23.80 -24.30 -25.33
C ARG A 513 -22.63 -25.00 -24.65
N GLU A 514 -22.42 -24.74 -23.37
CA GLU A 514 -21.32 -25.31 -22.62
C GLU A 514 -21.63 -26.76 -22.25
N LYS A 515 -20.93 -27.69 -22.91
CA LYS A 515 -21.10 -29.14 -22.67
C LYS A 515 -20.49 -29.62 -21.35
N LYS A 516 -19.64 -28.81 -20.71
CA LYS A 516 -19.00 -29.12 -19.43
C LYS A 516 -19.78 -28.47 -18.30
N LEU A 517 -20.00 -29.22 -17.22
CA LEU A 517 -20.54 -28.66 -15.97
C LEU A 517 -19.54 -27.65 -15.40
N ILE A 518 -19.95 -26.38 -15.36
CA ILE A 518 -19.21 -25.26 -14.78
C ILE A 518 -19.70 -24.95 -13.37
N PHE A 519 -21.00 -25.15 -13.15
CA PHE A 519 -21.69 -24.86 -11.90
C PHE A 519 -22.23 -26.16 -11.31
N GLN A 520 -22.24 -26.27 -9.97
CA GLN A 520 -22.82 -27.43 -9.28
C GLN A 520 -24.31 -27.55 -9.59
N ASN A 521 -25.01 -26.43 -9.70
CA ASN A 521 -26.45 -26.36 -9.97
C ASN A 521 -26.79 -25.82 -11.36
N GLN A 522 -25.93 -26.08 -12.36
CA GLN A 522 -26.06 -25.52 -13.72
C GLN A 522 -27.44 -25.74 -14.37
N GLU A 523 -27.99 -26.96 -14.26
CA GLU A 523 -29.29 -27.30 -14.84
C GLU A 523 -30.42 -26.50 -14.17
N ASN A 524 -30.35 -26.32 -12.86
CA ASN A 524 -31.33 -25.55 -12.08
C ASN A 524 -31.25 -24.05 -12.43
N ILE A 525 -30.04 -23.51 -12.59
CA ILE A 525 -29.82 -22.12 -13.03
C ILE A 525 -30.38 -21.91 -14.45
N LEU A 526 -30.12 -22.82 -15.38
CA LEU A 526 -30.66 -22.74 -16.75
C LEU A 526 -32.19 -22.86 -16.78
N SER A 527 -32.76 -23.76 -15.98
CA SER A 527 -34.21 -23.89 -15.80
C SER A 527 -34.83 -22.59 -15.25
N PHE A 528 -34.16 -21.95 -14.28
CA PHE A 528 -34.61 -20.67 -13.73
C PHE A 528 -34.56 -19.54 -14.78
N LEU A 529 -33.43 -19.35 -15.46
CA LEU A 529 -33.26 -18.29 -16.45
C LEU A 529 -34.17 -18.48 -17.69
N SER A 530 -34.47 -19.72 -18.07
CA SER A 530 -35.38 -20.00 -19.18
C SER A 530 -36.85 -19.80 -18.81
N LYS A 531 -37.24 -20.07 -17.56
CA LYS A 531 -38.61 -19.85 -17.07
C LYS A 531 -38.91 -18.37 -16.81
N HIS A 532 -37.89 -17.57 -16.48
CA HIS A 532 -38.01 -16.16 -16.11
C HIS A 532 -37.28 -15.26 -17.10
N GLU A 533 -37.79 -15.18 -18.34
CA GLU A 533 -37.19 -14.37 -19.42
C GLU A 533 -37.25 -12.83 -19.16
N ASP A 534 -37.97 -12.40 -18.11
CA ASP A 534 -38.03 -11.02 -17.60
C ASP A 534 -36.88 -10.66 -16.64
N PHE A 535 -36.11 -11.64 -16.17
CA PHE A 535 -35.01 -11.43 -15.23
C PHE A 535 -33.76 -10.82 -15.90
N ASP A 536 -33.27 -9.70 -15.38
CA ASP A 536 -32.04 -9.03 -15.81
C ASP A 536 -30.90 -9.23 -14.78
N LEU A 537 -29.88 -10.01 -15.16
CA LEU A 537 -28.70 -10.30 -14.32
C LEU A 537 -27.98 -9.03 -13.86
N VAL A 538 -28.07 -7.92 -14.61
CA VAL A 538 -27.39 -6.66 -14.28
C VAL A 538 -28.22 -5.78 -13.37
N LYS A 539 -29.56 -5.81 -13.49
CA LYS A 539 -30.43 -4.84 -12.80
C LYS A 539 -31.18 -5.42 -11.62
N ASP A 540 -31.61 -6.67 -11.70
CA ASP A 540 -32.49 -7.24 -10.70
C ASP A 540 -31.74 -7.73 -9.46
N ASN A 541 -32.44 -7.75 -8.32
CA ASN A 541 -31.98 -8.38 -7.09
C ASN A 541 -32.54 -9.80 -7.04
N ILE A 542 -31.65 -10.80 -6.88
CA ILE A 542 -32.02 -12.21 -6.89
C ILE A 542 -33.01 -12.55 -5.76
N ASP A 543 -32.75 -12.10 -4.53
CA ASP A 543 -33.58 -12.44 -3.37
C ASP A 543 -34.99 -11.85 -3.52
N LEU A 544 -35.10 -10.60 -3.94
CA LEU A 544 -36.39 -9.94 -4.19
C LEU A 544 -37.16 -10.60 -5.34
N PHE A 545 -36.47 -10.95 -6.43
CA PHE A 545 -37.10 -11.58 -7.58
C PHE A 545 -37.61 -12.99 -7.25
N LEU A 546 -36.82 -13.79 -6.54
CA LEU A 546 -37.23 -15.13 -6.10
C LEU A 546 -38.44 -15.08 -5.17
N LYS A 547 -38.49 -14.07 -4.28
CA LYS A 547 -39.63 -13.82 -3.39
C LYS A 547 -40.89 -13.38 -4.13
N ASP A 548 -40.78 -12.41 -5.05
CA ASP A 548 -41.90 -11.91 -5.86
C ASP A 548 -42.51 -13.03 -6.74
N LYS A 549 -41.66 -13.84 -7.37
CA LYS A 549 -42.10 -14.96 -8.23
C LYS A 549 -42.48 -16.23 -7.46
N LYS A 550 -42.40 -16.23 -6.12
CA LYS A 550 -42.73 -17.37 -5.23
C LYS A 550 -42.04 -18.68 -5.65
N VAL A 551 -40.74 -18.60 -5.94
CA VAL A 551 -39.94 -19.81 -6.22
C VAL A 551 -39.82 -20.63 -4.93
N GLY A 552 -40.02 -21.96 -5.00
CA GLY A 552 -40.04 -22.81 -3.80
C GLY A 552 -38.76 -22.74 -2.98
N GLU A 553 -38.88 -22.73 -1.64
CA GLU A 553 -37.83 -22.43 -0.67
C GLU A 553 -36.56 -23.30 -0.85
N LYS A 554 -36.74 -24.62 -0.97
CA LYS A 554 -35.65 -25.57 -1.23
C LYS A 554 -34.95 -25.33 -2.57
N ALA A 555 -35.68 -24.95 -3.62
CA ALA A 555 -35.10 -24.65 -4.93
C ALA A 555 -34.37 -23.30 -4.92
N SER A 556 -34.85 -22.34 -4.14
CA SER A 556 -34.22 -21.04 -3.90
C SER A 556 -32.89 -21.17 -3.16
N GLU A 557 -32.85 -21.91 -2.04
CA GLU A 557 -31.60 -22.17 -1.29
C GLU A 557 -30.54 -22.86 -2.15
N THR A 558 -30.95 -23.83 -2.97
CA THR A 558 -30.03 -24.62 -3.79
C THR A 558 -29.32 -23.79 -4.88
N ILE A 559 -29.96 -22.74 -5.42
CA ILE A 559 -29.39 -21.92 -6.52
C ILE A 559 -28.87 -20.55 -6.08
N SER A 560 -29.30 -20.03 -4.93
CA SER A 560 -29.11 -18.61 -4.55
C SER A 560 -27.63 -18.21 -4.47
N ASP A 561 -26.80 -18.96 -3.77
CA ASP A 561 -25.40 -18.58 -3.53
C ASP A 561 -24.54 -18.62 -4.79
N GLU A 562 -24.76 -19.63 -5.63
CA GLU A 562 -24.06 -19.79 -6.90
C GLU A 562 -24.52 -18.71 -7.91
N LEU A 563 -25.83 -18.46 -8.00
CA LEU A 563 -26.40 -17.41 -8.86
C LEU A 563 -25.97 -16.00 -8.41
N LYS A 564 -25.87 -15.74 -7.10
CA LYS A 564 -25.33 -14.49 -6.54
C LYS A 564 -23.86 -14.31 -6.89
N SER A 565 -23.05 -15.38 -6.82
CA SER A 565 -21.64 -15.34 -7.22
C SER A 565 -21.49 -15.02 -8.71
N VAL A 566 -22.29 -15.65 -9.56
CA VAL A 566 -22.36 -15.34 -11.00
C VAL A 566 -22.75 -13.87 -11.20
N GLN A 567 -23.81 -13.41 -10.55
CA GLN A 567 -24.30 -12.03 -10.69
C GLN A 567 -23.25 -11.00 -10.27
N ARG A 568 -22.55 -11.21 -9.14
CA ARG A 568 -21.51 -10.28 -8.65
C ARG A 568 -20.39 -10.09 -9.66
N ILE A 569 -19.87 -11.17 -10.23
CA ILE A 569 -18.80 -11.08 -11.24
C ILE A 569 -19.35 -10.55 -12.56
N PHE A 570 -20.54 -10.97 -12.97
CA PHE A 570 -21.14 -10.53 -14.22
C PHE A 570 -21.45 -9.02 -14.23
N LYS A 571 -21.83 -8.44 -13.09
CA LYS A 571 -21.99 -6.98 -12.92
C LYS A 571 -20.66 -6.22 -13.10
N LEU A 572 -19.51 -6.83 -12.77
CA LEU A 572 -18.19 -6.24 -12.98
C LEU A 572 -17.70 -6.41 -14.43
N VAL A 573 -17.95 -7.60 -14.99
CA VAL A 573 -17.51 -8.01 -16.32
C VAL A 573 -18.70 -8.63 -17.06
N PRO A 574 -19.51 -7.84 -17.78
CA PRO A 574 -20.77 -8.29 -18.40
C PRO A 574 -20.52 -9.07 -19.69
N ARG A 575 -19.73 -10.14 -19.58
CA ARG A 575 -19.38 -11.07 -20.64
C ARG A 575 -19.20 -12.46 -20.05
N TYR A 576 -19.78 -13.45 -20.73
CA TYR A 576 -19.77 -14.83 -20.29
C TYR A 576 -18.36 -15.44 -20.19
N PRO A 577 -17.48 -15.34 -21.21
CA PRO A 577 -16.17 -16.00 -21.17
C PRO A 577 -15.33 -15.55 -19.98
N GLU A 578 -15.29 -14.24 -19.72
CA GLU A 578 -14.53 -13.63 -18.64
C GLU A 578 -15.14 -13.95 -17.27
N THR A 579 -16.48 -13.90 -17.13
CA THR A 579 -17.17 -14.27 -15.88
C THR A 579 -16.91 -15.73 -15.50
N LYS A 580 -17.09 -16.64 -16.45
CA LYS A 580 -16.80 -18.07 -16.28
C LYS A 580 -15.35 -18.29 -15.85
N ALA A 581 -14.43 -17.63 -16.53
CA ALA A 581 -13.01 -17.85 -16.31
C ALA A 581 -12.54 -17.32 -14.95
N LEU A 582 -13.08 -16.19 -14.48
CA LEU A 582 -12.83 -15.68 -13.13
C LEU A 582 -13.41 -16.60 -12.05
N LEU A 583 -14.64 -17.07 -12.21
CA LEU A 583 -15.26 -18.01 -11.25
C LEU A 583 -14.46 -19.32 -11.14
N LYS A 584 -13.92 -19.81 -12.27
CA LYS A 584 -13.05 -21.00 -12.28
C LYS A 584 -11.75 -20.81 -11.49
N GLU A 585 -11.24 -19.58 -11.40
CA GLU A 585 -10.06 -19.23 -10.59
C GLU A 585 -10.46 -18.85 -9.14
N ASN A 586 -11.64 -19.28 -8.66
CA ASN A 586 -12.20 -19.01 -7.34
C ASN A 586 -12.42 -17.51 -7.02
N ILE A 587 -12.65 -16.69 -8.04
CA ILE A 587 -12.97 -15.26 -7.90
C ILE A 587 -14.48 -15.06 -8.00
N HIS A 588 -15.13 -14.74 -6.88
CA HIS A 588 -16.61 -14.69 -6.73
C HIS A 588 -17.18 -13.30 -6.41
N SER A 589 -16.34 -12.26 -6.26
CA SER A 589 -16.76 -10.89 -5.94
C SER A 589 -15.74 -9.81 -6.32
N ALA A 590 -16.15 -8.54 -6.26
CA ALA A 590 -15.25 -7.39 -6.35
C ALA A 590 -14.15 -7.44 -5.28
N GLN A 591 -14.52 -7.79 -4.04
CA GLN A 591 -13.61 -7.94 -2.92
C GLN A 591 -12.54 -9.02 -3.21
N SER A 592 -12.92 -10.15 -3.81
CA SER A 592 -11.96 -11.22 -4.13
C SER A 592 -10.90 -10.79 -5.15
N ILE A 593 -11.25 -9.92 -6.11
CA ILE A 593 -10.30 -9.33 -7.07
C ILE A 593 -9.33 -8.38 -6.35
N VAL A 594 -9.87 -7.50 -5.49
CA VAL A 594 -9.07 -6.52 -4.75
C VAL A 594 -8.13 -7.18 -3.75
N ALA A 595 -8.61 -8.22 -3.04
CA ALA A 595 -7.84 -8.94 -2.02
C ALA A 595 -6.59 -9.64 -2.59
N VAL A 596 -6.63 -10.11 -3.84
CA VAL A 596 -5.47 -10.69 -4.52
C VAL A 596 -4.41 -9.62 -4.87
N GLY A 597 -4.84 -8.37 -5.08
CA GLY A 597 -3.99 -7.24 -5.46
C GLY A 597 -3.76 -7.11 -6.98
N GLU A 598 -3.54 -5.87 -7.44
CA GLU A 598 -3.53 -5.53 -8.87
C GLU A 598 -2.47 -6.28 -9.66
N SER A 599 -1.22 -6.27 -9.18
CA SER A 599 -0.10 -6.89 -9.88
C SER A 599 -0.33 -8.38 -10.13
N ARG A 600 -0.85 -9.09 -9.13
CA ARG A 600 -1.10 -10.52 -9.20
C ARG A 600 -2.33 -10.84 -10.04
N PHE A 601 -3.40 -10.06 -9.89
CA PHE A 601 -4.56 -10.17 -10.76
C PHE A 601 -4.16 -10.05 -12.24
N ILE A 602 -3.32 -9.07 -12.60
CA ILE A 602 -2.89 -8.83 -13.98
C ILE A 602 -1.91 -9.91 -14.50
N LYS A 603 -0.98 -10.37 -13.65
CA LYS A 603 0.10 -11.29 -14.09
C LYS A 603 -0.28 -12.77 -14.02
N GLU A 604 -1.17 -13.17 -13.11
CA GLU A 604 -1.46 -14.59 -12.84
C GLU A 604 -2.91 -14.97 -13.16
N ILE A 605 -3.89 -14.21 -12.66
CA ILE A 605 -5.31 -14.59 -12.76
C ILE A 605 -5.89 -14.21 -14.13
N ALA A 606 -5.70 -12.97 -14.56
CA ALA A 606 -6.21 -12.47 -15.82
C ALA A 606 -5.71 -13.27 -17.05
N PRO A 607 -4.42 -13.65 -17.15
CA PRO A 607 -3.95 -14.45 -18.28
C PRO A 607 -4.55 -15.86 -18.32
N LYS A 608 -4.71 -16.51 -17.16
CA LYS A 608 -5.42 -17.80 -17.05
C LYS A 608 -6.90 -17.67 -17.45
N ALA A 609 -7.48 -16.51 -17.16
CA ALA A 609 -8.83 -16.17 -17.58
C ALA A 609 -8.95 -15.73 -19.05
N GLY A 610 -7.86 -15.69 -19.81
CA GLY A 610 -7.84 -15.20 -21.20
C GLY A 610 -8.05 -13.70 -21.35
N ILE A 611 -7.92 -12.95 -20.25
CA ILE A 611 -8.12 -11.50 -20.17
C ILE A 611 -6.80 -10.79 -20.49
N LYS A 612 -6.84 -9.82 -21.40
CA LYS A 612 -5.65 -9.04 -21.79
C LYS A 612 -5.28 -8.05 -20.70
N THR A 613 -4.00 -7.72 -20.58
CA THR A 613 -3.45 -6.80 -19.56
C THR A 613 -4.22 -5.48 -19.43
N LYS A 614 -4.59 -4.85 -20.56
CA LYS A 614 -5.37 -3.59 -20.54
C LYS A 614 -6.77 -3.79 -19.93
N GLU A 615 -7.44 -4.88 -20.31
CA GLU A 615 -8.77 -5.21 -19.81
C GLU A 615 -8.71 -5.64 -18.34
N ALA A 616 -7.66 -6.35 -17.93
CA ALA A 616 -7.42 -6.70 -16.54
C ALA A 616 -7.28 -5.47 -15.63
N LYS A 617 -6.54 -4.44 -16.07
CA LYS A 617 -6.43 -3.16 -15.33
C LYS A 617 -7.78 -2.49 -15.13
N GLU A 618 -8.60 -2.44 -16.18
CA GLU A 618 -9.95 -1.86 -16.11
C GLU A 618 -10.87 -2.66 -15.18
N ILE A 619 -10.81 -3.99 -15.25
CA ILE A 619 -11.59 -4.88 -14.36
C ILE A 619 -11.17 -4.66 -12.91
N PHE A 620 -9.87 -4.60 -12.64
CA PHE A 620 -9.35 -4.34 -11.28
C PHE A 620 -9.82 -3.00 -10.75
N LYS A 621 -9.72 -1.92 -11.55
CA LYS A 621 -10.19 -0.58 -11.16
C LYS A 621 -11.69 -0.57 -10.84
N ARG A 622 -12.52 -1.24 -11.65
CA ARG A 622 -13.97 -1.37 -11.38
C ARG A 622 -14.26 -2.19 -10.12
N ALA A 623 -13.49 -3.24 -9.88
CA ALA A 623 -13.60 -4.04 -8.68
C ALA A 623 -13.23 -3.22 -7.42
N ALA A 624 -12.13 -2.46 -7.47
CA ALA A 624 -11.71 -1.57 -6.40
C ALA A 624 -12.78 -0.51 -6.09
N ASN A 625 -13.34 0.14 -7.11
CA ASN A 625 -14.40 1.13 -6.94
C ASN A 625 -15.67 0.50 -6.35
N THR A 626 -16.10 -0.66 -6.87
CA THR A 626 -17.30 -1.36 -6.38
C THR A 626 -17.12 -1.82 -4.93
N ASN A 627 -15.95 -2.37 -4.58
CA ASN A 627 -15.64 -2.78 -3.22
C ASN A 627 -15.65 -1.59 -2.24
N THR A 628 -15.00 -0.48 -2.64
CA THR A 628 -14.96 0.75 -1.84
C THR A 628 -16.36 1.34 -1.65
N ALA A 629 -17.15 1.44 -2.72
CA ALA A 629 -18.52 1.93 -2.65
C ALA A 629 -19.39 1.07 -1.73
N ALA A 630 -19.26 -0.26 -1.80
CA ALA A 630 -19.97 -1.17 -0.90
C ALA A 630 -19.57 -0.97 0.57
N MET A 631 -18.27 -0.80 0.86
CA MET A 631 -17.77 -0.54 2.21
C MET A 631 -18.26 0.82 2.75
N LEU A 632 -18.26 1.87 1.93
CA LEU A 632 -18.75 3.19 2.32
C LEU A 632 -20.25 3.17 2.65
N ILE A 633 -21.06 2.53 1.81
CA ILE A 633 -22.51 2.40 2.06
C ILE A 633 -22.75 1.58 3.33
N ALA A 634 -22.00 0.49 3.54
CA ALA A 634 -22.12 -0.31 4.76
C ALA A 634 -21.74 0.50 6.01
N GLY A 635 -20.67 1.31 5.94
CA GLY A 635 -20.25 2.20 7.01
C GLY A 635 -21.29 3.28 7.32
N GLU A 636 -21.76 4.02 6.31
CA GLU A 636 -22.78 5.06 6.46
C GLU A 636 -24.09 4.51 7.03
N LEU A 637 -24.49 3.30 6.61
CA LEU A 637 -25.67 2.63 7.13
C LEU A 637 -25.48 2.25 8.61
N LEU A 638 -24.31 1.71 8.97
CA LEU A 638 -23.98 1.38 10.36
C LEU A 638 -24.00 2.64 11.22
N ASP A 639 -23.35 3.73 10.79
CA ASP A 639 -23.29 5.01 11.49
C ASP A 639 -24.69 5.63 11.67
N THR A 640 -25.51 5.59 10.62
CA THR A 640 -26.90 6.04 10.68
C THR A 640 -27.71 5.22 11.69
N MET A 641 -27.53 3.89 11.70
CA MET A 641 -28.16 3.03 12.70
C MET A 641 -27.67 3.34 14.12
N ARG A 642 -26.38 3.60 14.33
CA ARG A 642 -25.81 4.00 15.63
C ARG A 642 -26.34 5.36 16.10
N ALA A 643 -26.47 6.32 15.20
CA ALA A 643 -27.01 7.64 15.52
C ALA A 643 -28.48 7.58 16.00
N MET A 644 -29.25 6.59 15.52
CA MET A 644 -30.63 6.36 15.95
C MET A 644 -30.75 5.70 17.32
N ASP A 645 -29.70 5.06 17.85
CA ASP A 645 -29.68 4.55 19.24
C ASP A 645 -29.57 5.68 20.27
N ILE A 646 -29.25 6.91 19.84
CA ILE A 646 -29.27 8.10 20.69
C ILE A 646 -30.74 8.49 20.89
N ALA A 647 -31.24 8.35 22.11
CA ALA A 647 -32.64 8.60 22.47
C ALA A 647 -33.18 10.00 22.04
N SER A 648 -32.31 11.00 21.88
CA SER A 648 -32.69 12.34 21.40
C SER A 648 -32.83 12.47 19.87
N LEU A 649 -32.31 11.51 19.11
CA LEU A 649 -32.33 11.46 17.63
C LEU A 649 -33.23 10.33 17.10
N GLU A 650 -33.83 9.55 17.99
CA GLU A 650 -34.75 8.46 17.65
C GLU A 650 -35.96 9.01 16.88
N THR A 651 -35.99 8.81 15.57
CA THR A 651 -37.13 9.14 14.73
C THR A 651 -37.90 7.85 14.41
N SER A 652 -39.01 7.64 15.13
CA SER A 652 -39.88 6.46 15.00
C SER A 652 -40.30 6.16 13.55
N SER A 653 -40.46 7.18 12.71
CA SER A 653 -40.81 7.02 11.29
C SER A 653 -39.68 6.47 10.41
N LEU A 654 -38.41 6.72 10.76
CA LEU A 654 -37.26 6.26 9.98
C LEU A 654 -36.88 4.83 10.40
N ALA A 655 -36.93 4.51 11.70
CA ALA A 655 -36.77 3.16 12.21
C ALA A 655 -37.78 2.17 11.60
N LEU A 656 -39.07 2.55 11.51
CA LEU A 656 -40.09 1.73 10.84
C LEU A 656 -39.85 1.55 9.33
N LYS A 657 -39.30 2.57 8.66
CA LYS A 657 -38.91 2.47 7.23
C LYS A 657 -37.69 1.58 7.04
N LEU A 658 -36.67 1.70 7.88
CA LEU A 658 -35.50 0.81 7.89
C LEU A 658 -35.91 -0.62 8.22
N GLU A 659 -36.85 -0.82 9.15
CA GLU A 659 -37.37 -2.14 9.49
C GLU A 659 -38.19 -2.75 8.33
N ALA A 660 -39.01 -1.95 7.65
CA ALA A 660 -39.73 -2.38 6.44
C ALA A 660 -38.77 -2.75 5.29
N VAL A 661 -37.72 -1.96 5.07
CA VAL A 661 -36.66 -2.28 4.09
C VAL A 661 -35.82 -3.47 4.57
N SER A 662 -35.64 -3.67 5.88
CA SER A 662 -34.84 -4.76 6.45
C SER A 662 -35.49 -6.15 6.29
N LYS A 663 -36.82 -6.24 6.18
CA LYS A 663 -37.52 -7.53 6.01
C LYS A 663 -37.30 -8.16 4.63
N ASP A 664 -36.96 -7.34 3.63
CA ASP A 664 -36.82 -7.76 2.24
C ASP A 664 -35.37 -7.77 1.75
N PHE A 665 -34.42 -7.23 2.53
CA PHE A 665 -33.00 -7.18 2.20
C PHE A 665 -32.15 -7.88 3.28
N PRO A 666 -31.13 -8.68 2.90
CA PRO A 666 -30.06 -9.05 3.81
C PRO A 666 -29.38 -7.75 4.29
N ASN A 667 -29.69 -7.34 5.51
CA ASN A 667 -29.21 -6.10 6.11
C ASN A 667 -28.25 -6.44 7.25
N LEU A 668 -27.58 -5.42 7.79
CA LEU A 668 -26.56 -5.60 8.83
C LEU A 668 -27.09 -6.37 10.05
N LYS A 669 -28.36 -6.17 10.43
CA LYS A 669 -29.00 -6.89 11.54
C LYS A 669 -29.14 -8.40 11.26
N SER A 670 -29.51 -8.77 10.03
CA SER A 670 -29.61 -10.19 9.63
C SER A 670 -28.26 -10.82 9.30
N LEU A 671 -27.31 -10.07 8.73
CA LEU A 671 -26.00 -10.55 8.30
C LEU A 671 -25.03 -10.71 9.47
N PHE A 672 -25.08 -9.80 10.45
CA PHE A 672 -24.19 -9.79 11.60
C PHE A 672 -24.87 -10.21 12.89
N LYS A 673 -26.15 -10.64 12.84
CA LYS A 673 -26.97 -10.93 14.02
C LYS A 673 -26.72 -9.87 15.10
N LEU A 674 -27.02 -8.60 14.80
CA LEU A 674 -26.86 -7.50 15.76
C LEU A 674 -27.80 -7.74 16.95
N ILE A 675 -27.30 -8.47 17.94
CA ILE A 675 -27.98 -8.82 19.19
C ILE A 675 -27.35 -7.93 20.27
N ASP A 676 -28.21 -7.18 20.95
CA ASP A 676 -27.99 -6.40 22.18
C ASP A 676 -26.69 -5.57 22.32
N THR A 677 -26.88 -4.27 22.20
CA THR A 677 -25.89 -3.18 22.27
C THR A 677 -25.48 -2.82 23.71
N CYS A 678 -25.31 -3.81 24.59
CA CYS A 678 -24.61 -3.55 25.85
C CYS A 678 -23.14 -3.24 25.55
N ALA A 679 -22.59 -2.23 26.22
CA ALA A 679 -21.25 -1.66 26.01
C ALA A 679 -20.20 -2.72 25.61
N CYS A 680 -19.77 -2.66 24.35
CA CYS A 680 -18.70 -3.52 23.83
C CYS A 680 -17.36 -3.01 24.39
N GLU A 681 -16.62 -3.87 25.07
CA GLU A 681 -15.26 -3.55 25.51
C GLU A 681 -14.34 -3.30 24.29
N HIS A 682 -13.33 -2.45 24.43
CA HIS A 682 -12.47 -2.06 23.29
C HIS A 682 -11.81 -3.27 22.59
N CYS A 683 -11.51 -4.34 23.32
CA CYS A 683 -11.00 -5.61 22.79
C CYS A 683 -11.95 -6.31 21.81
N CYS A 684 -13.27 -6.14 21.95
CA CYS A 684 -14.30 -6.70 21.08
C CYS A 684 -14.69 -5.75 19.94
N SER A 685 -14.03 -4.59 19.83
CA SER A 685 -14.24 -3.61 18.77
C SER A 685 -13.61 -4.05 17.45
N VAL A 686 -14.14 -3.54 16.33
CA VAL A 686 -13.52 -3.64 15.00
C VAL A 686 -12.19 -2.86 14.92
N TYR A 687 -11.89 -2.01 15.89
CA TYR A 687 -10.62 -1.27 16.03
C TYR A 687 -9.66 -1.91 17.03
N SER A 688 -9.97 -3.09 17.55
CA SER A 688 -9.16 -3.74 18.58
C SER A 688 -7.86 -4.32 18.04
N PRO A 689 -6.87 -4.59 18.90
CA PRO A 689 -5.67 -5.34 18.52
C PRO A 689 -5.99 -6.71 17.91
N ALA A 690 -7.06 -7.37 18.39
CA ALA A 690 -7.52 -8.65 17.86
C ALA A 690 -8.06 -8.50 16.43
N ALA A 691 -8.85 -7.46 16.15
CA ALA A 691 -9.34 -7.18 14.79
C ALA A 691 -8.18 -6.90 13.83
N TYR A 692 -7.18 -6.13 14.28
CA TYR A 692 -5.97 -5.87 13.49
C TYR A 692 -5.16 -7.13 13.20
N LEU A 693 -4.99 -8.03 14.18
CA LEU A 693 -4.32 -9.32 13.98
C LEU A 693 -5.06 -10.17 12.94
N VAL A 694 -6.39 -10.27 13.03
CA VAL A 694 -7.21 -11.01 12.06
C VAL A 694 -7.06 -10.42 10.66
N GLU A 695 -7.05 -9.09 10.52
CA GLU A 695 -6.84 -8.42 9.24
C GLU A 695 -5.46 -8.76 8.65
N ILE A 696 -4.39 -8.74 9.46
CA ILE A 696 -3.06 -9.14 9.02
C ILE A 696 -3.04 -10.61 8.57
N LEU A 697 -3.66 -11.52 9.33
CA LEU A 697 -3.69 -12.95 8.99
C LEU A 697 -4.48 -13.20 7.69
N GLN A 698 -5.60 -12.50 7.50
CA GLN A 698 -6.35 -12.54 6.23
C GLN A 698 -5.54 -11.94 5.08
N PHE A 699 -4.80 -10.86 5.33
CA PHE A 699 -3.90 -10.29 4.35
C PHE A 699 -2.83 -11.31 3.93
N LEU A 700 -2.18 -11.97 4.89
CA LEU A 700 -1.14 -12.98 4.63
C LEU A 700 -1.69 -14.24 3.93
N ASP A 701 -2.93 -14.63 4.20
CA ASP A 701 -3.60 -15.76 3.52
C ASP A 701 -3.62 -15.61 1.99
N LYS A 702 -3.62 -14.37 1.50
CA LYS A 702 -3.65 -14.07 0.05
C LYS A 702 -2.26 -13.80 -0.55
N ARG A 703 -1.19 -13.86 0.25
CA ARG A 703 0.19 -13.56 -0.20
C ARG A 703 0.95 -14.82 -0.58
N SER A 704 1.68 -14.70 -1.69
CA SER A 704 2.49 -15.77 -2.24
C SER A 704 3.89 -15.76 -1.64
N VAL A 705 4.43 -16.96 -1.40
CA VAL A 705 5.83 -17.20 -1.06
C VAL A 705 6.44 -17.99 -2.20
N THR A 706 7.63 -17.55 -2.64
CA THR A 706 8.44 -18.26 -3.62
C THR A 706 9.48 -19.09 -2.88
N ASP A 707 9.44 -20.40 -3.07
CA ASP A 707 10.48 -21.29 -2.60
C ASP A 707 11.68 -21.21 -3.54
N LEU A 708 12.76 -20.61 -3.04
CA LEU A 708 14.02 -20.43 -3.76
C LEU A 708 14.90 -21.68 -3.71
N THR A 709 14.54 -22.70 -2.92
CA THR A 709 15.32 -23.93 -2.73
C THR A 709 15.01 -25.01 -3.76
N VAL A 710 13.88 -24.89 -4.47
CA VAL A 710 13.45 -25.82 -5.53
C VAL A 710 13.68 -25.24 -6.93
N THR A 711 14.06 -26.09 -7.88
CA THR A 711 14.23 -25.72 -9.30
C THR A 711 13.33 -26.60 -10.19
N PRO A 712 12.36 -26.04 -10.94
CA PRO A 712 12.04 -24.61 -11.05
C PRO A 712 11.41 -24.05 -9.75
N GLN A 713 11.64 -22.77 -9.50
CA GLN A 713 11.09 -22.07 -8.33
C GLN A 713 9.57 -22.22 -8.27
N PHE A 714 9.06 -22.61 -7.11
CA PHE A 714 7.63 -22.82 -6.88
C PHE A 714 7.06 -21.66 -6.08
N THR A 715 5.99 -21.03 -6.56
CA THR A 715 5.32 -19.92 -5.86
C THR A 715 3.90 -20.32 -5.50
N SER A 716 3.53 -20.22 -4.22
CA SER A 716 2.20 -20.59 -3.72
C SER A 716 1.72 -19.66 -2.60
N ASN A 717 0.40 -19.58 -2.36
CA ASN A 717 -0.21 -18.68 -1.37
C ASN A 717 -0.18 -19.26 0.03
N ILE A 718 1.02 -19.50 0.54
CA ILE A 718 1.25 -20.17 1.81
C ILE A 718 1.89 -19.24 2.84
N ALA A 719 1.86 -17.92 2.65
CA ALA A 719 2.57 -17.01 3.57
C ALA A 719 2.05 -17.15 5.01
N LYS A 720 0.73 -17.25 5.19
CA LYS A 720 0.11 -17.57 6.48
C LYS A 720 0.55 -18.95 6.99
N ASP A 721 0.57 -19.97 6.14
CA ASP A 721 0.94 -21.33 6.55
C ASP A 721 2.42 -21.43 6.94
N VAL A 722 3.30 -20.69 6.26
CA VAL A 722 4.73 -20.56 6.62
C VAL A 722 4.89 -19.84 7.95
N LEU A 723 4.08 -18.80 8.20
CA LEU A 723 4.04 -18.15 9.51
C LEU A 723 3.60 -19.13 10.58
N PHE A 724 2.49 -19.85 10.40
CA PHE A 724 1.98 -20.83 11.36
C PHE A 724 2.89 -22.06 11.52
N LYS A 725 3.68 -22.41 10.50
CA LYS A 725 4.73 -23.43 10.66
C LYS A 725 5.84 -22.98 11.64
N ARG A 726 6.12 -21.68 11.70
CA ARG A 726 7.13 -21.09 12.60
C ARG A 726 6.55 -20.68 13.95
N ARG A 727 5.29 -20.26 13.96
CA ARG A 727 4.55 -19.67 15.07
C ARG A 727 3.11 -20.20 15.07
N PRO A 728 2.92 -21.50 15.37
CA PRO A 728 1.59 -22.10 15.39
C PRO A 728 0.70 -21.47 16.47
N ASP A 729 1.31 -20.98 17.54
CA ASP A 729 0.67 -20.27 18.65
C ASP A 729 -0.16 -19.05 18.19
N LEU A 730 0.23 -18.35 17.11
CA LEU A 730 -0.55 -17.23 16.58
C LEU A 730 -1.90 -17.64 15.98
N GLY A 731 -2.04 -18.90 15.57
CA GLY A 731 -3.31 -19.45 15.08
C GLY A 731 -4.21 -19.96 16.19
N ASP A 732 -3.65 -20.25 17.36
CA ASP A 732 -4.34 -20.84 18.52
C ASP A 732 -4.56 -19.83 19.67
N ILE A 733 -4.14 -18.57 19.51
CA ILE A 733 -4.37 -17.50 20.50
C ILE A 733 -5.85 -17.08 20.52
N ASP A 734 -6.44 -17.01 21.72
CA ASP A 734 -7.82 -16.57 21.88
C ASP A 734 -7.90 -15.05 21.65
N LEU A 735 -8.87 -14.61 20.85
CA LEU A 735 -9.11 -13.19 20.54
C LEU A 735 -9.91 -12.50 21.66
N GLY A 736 -9.43 -12.64 22.90
CA GLY A 736 -10.04 -12.12 24.13
C GLY A 736 -9.41 -10.82 24.64
N CYS A 737 -10.05 -10.23 25.64
CA CYS A 737 -9.64 -8.95 26.23
C CYS A 737 -8.34 -9.07 27.03
N GLU A 738 -8.12 -10.21 27.65
CA GLU A 738 -6.93 -10.55 28.41
C GLU A 738 -5.70 -10.54 27.50
N ASN A 739 -5.73 -11.31 26.40
CA ASN A 739 -4.66 -11.36 25.42
C ASN A 739 -4.44 -10.04 24.67
N ALA A 740 -5.50 -9.22 24.51
CA ALA A 740 -5.40 -7.95 23.80
C ALA A 740 -4.82 -6.81 24.67
N ASN A 741 -5.09 -6.81 25.97
CA ASN A 741 -4.88 -5.63 26.82
C ASN A 741 -3.94 -5.85 28.01
N ILE A 742 -3.76 -7.09 28.50
CA ILE A 742 -2.90 -7.32 29.67
C ILE A 742 -1.44 -7.22 29.23
N PRO A 743 -0.65 -6.31 29.83
CA PRO A 743 0.75 -6.16 29.47
C PRO A 743 1.55 -7.36 29.98
N VAL A 744 2.29 -7.98 29.06
CA VAL A 744 3.25 -9.07 29.34
C VAL A 744 4.67 -8.58 29.04
N LYS A 745 5.67 -9.09 29.77
CA LYS A 745 7.07 -8.77 29.44
C LYS A 745 7.44 -9.53 28.17
N TYR A 746 7.96 -8.80 27.19
CA TYR A 746 8.35 -9.38 25.91
C TYR A 746 9.37 -10.52 26.05
N ILE A 747 10.29 -10.43 27.02
CA ILE A 747 11.30 -11.48 27.24
C ILE A 747 10.67 -12.80 27.69
N ASP A 748 9.57 -12.76 28.44
CA ASP A 748 8.89 -13.96 28.93
C ASP A 748 8.29 -14.72 27.73
N LEU A 749 7.62 -14.01 26.81
CA LEU A 749 7.12 -14.60 25.56
C LEU A 749 8.23 -15.21 24.69
N VAL A 750 9.41 -14.57 24.66
CA VAL A 750 10.57 -15.11 23.92
C VAL A 750 11.07 -16.39 24.59
N CYS A 751 11.18 -16.41 25.91
CA CYS A 751 11.55 -17.60 26.67
C CYS A 751 10.54 -18.72 26.45
N GLU A 752 9.24 -18.47 26.55
CA GLU A 752 8.19 -19.46 26.30
C GLU A 752 8.34 -20.15 24.94
N LEU A 753 8.61 -19.38 23.87
CA LEU A 753 8.78 -19.90 22.52
C LEU A 753 10.09 -20.70 22.36
N LEU A 754 11.17 -20.24 22.98
CA LEU A 754 12.46 -20.94 22.92
C LEU A 754 12.46 -22.22 23.76
N GLU A 755 11.81 -22.18 24.92
CA GLU A 755 11.58 -23.33 25.78
C GLU A 755 10.81 -24.43 25.04
N GLU A 756 9.74 -24.06 24.32
CA GLU A 756 8.98 -24.98 23.48
C GLU A 756 9.81 -25.57 22.33
N ALA A 757 10.74 -24.78 21.77
CA ALA A 757 11.64 -25.27 20.74
C ALA A 757 12.71 -26.25 21.28
N ILE A 758 13.08 -26.14 22.56
CA ILE A 758 14.05 -27.01 23.22
C ILE A 758 13.38 -28.31 23.67
N ALA A 759 12.25 -28.20 24.36
CA ALA A 759 11.49 -29.33 24.89
C ALA A 759 9.99 -29.08 24.63
N PRO A 760 9.44 -29.55 23.49
CA PRO A 760 8.02 -29.34 23.18
C PRO A 760 7.10 -29.91 24.26
N ASP A 761 5.98 -29.23 24.53
CA ASP A 761 4.98 -29.69 25.49
C ASP A 761 4.44 -31.06 25.05
N ALA A 762 4.47 -32.04 25.95
CA ALA A 762 3.97 -33.38 25.66
C ALA A 762 2.44 -33.34 25.48
N ASP A 763 1.96 -34.03 24.45
CA ASP A 763 0.53 -34.22 24.26
C ASP A 763 -0.03 -35.25 25.24
N ILE A 764 -1.30 -35.07 25.62
CA ILE A 764 -1.99 -35.99 26.53
C ILE A 764 -2.93 -36.84 25.70
N ASP A 765 -2.66 -38.14 25.65
CA ASP A 765 -3.57 -39.12 25.04
C ASP A 765 -4.82 -39.29 25.91
N TYR A 766 -5.99 -39.20 25.28
CA TYR A 766 -7.29 -39.39 25.91
C TYR A 766 -8.22 -40.21 25.03
N THR A 767 -8.96 -41.14 25.65
CA THR A 767 -10.00 -41.94 24.98
C THR A 767 -11.30 -41.84 25.78
N GLY A 768 -12.39 -41.46 25.11
CA GLY A 768 -13.72 -41.35 25.71
C GLY A 768 -14.43 -40.05 25.34
N ASP A 769 -15.56 -39.77 26.00
CA ASP A 769 -16.39 -38.60 25.69
C ASP A 769 -15.74 -37.33 26.24
N LEU A 770 -15.84 -36.20 25.53
CA LEU A 770 -15.24 -34.92 25.97
C LEU A 770 -16.13 -34.18 26.97
N SER A 771 -17.44 -34.39 26.90
CA SER A 771 -18.47 -33.71 27.69
C SER A 771 -19.43 -34.72 28.33
N ASP A 772 -19.83 -34.47 29.58
CA ASP A 772 -20.92 -35.22 30.26
C ASP A 772 -22.32 -34.67 29.90
N GLY A 773 -22.39 -33.73 28.95
CA GLY A 773 -23.62 -33.10 28.48
C GLY A 773 -24.47 -34.00 27.56
N VAL A 774 -25.54 -33.42 26.99
CA VAL A 774 -26.37 -34.09 25.99
C VAL A 774 -25.59 -34.33 24.69
N ASP A 775 -24.62 -33.46 24.40
CA ASP A 775 -23.67 -33.59 23.31
C ASP A 775 -22.29 -33.96 23.88
N GLN A 776 -21.68 -35.01 23.33
CA GLN A 776 -20.36 -35.49 23.74
C GLN A 776 -19.21 -34.55 23.33
N PHE A 777 -19.47 -33.62 22.40
CA PHE A 777 -18.48 -32.68 21.83
C PHE A 777 -18.62 -31.24 22.35
N GLN A 778 -19.70 -30.93 23.06
CA GLN A 778 -19.95 -29.58 23.60
C GLN A 778 -20.57 -29.64 24.99
N GLY A 779 -20.16 -28.74 25.89
CA GLY A 779 -20.74 -28.62 27.23
C GLY A 779 -19.72 -28.71 28.35
N ILE A 780 -20.13 -29.20 29.52
CA ILE A 780 -19.24 -29.31 30.68
C ILE A 780 -18.30 -30.50 30.48
N ILE A 781 -17.01 -30.31 30.77
CA ILE A 781 -15.97 -31.35 30.72
C ILE A 781 -16.44 -32.67 31.34
N SER A 782 -16.15 -33.80 30.69
CA SER A 782 -16.47 -35.11 31.24
C SER A 782 -15.63 -35.43 32.48
N ALA A 783 -16.21 -36.21 33.40
CA ALA A 783 -15.50 -36.65 34.61
C ALA A 783 -14.20 -37.44 34.29
N ALA A 784 -14.21 -38.20 33.18
CA ALA A 784 -13.05 -38.96 32.71
C ALA A 784 -11.94 -38.04 32.16
N LEU A 785 -12.28 -37.08 31.29
CA LEU A 785 -11.31 -36.11 30.77
C LEU A 785 -10.72 -35.26 31.91
N PHE A 786 -11.56 -34.80 32.84
CA PHE A 786 -11.12 -34.08 34.03
C PHE A 786 -10.07 -34.86 34.83
N ALA A 787 -10.30 -36.14 35.13
CA ALA A 787 -9.37 -36.97 35.88
C ALA A 787 -8.03 -37.19 35.13
N THR A 788 -8.08 -37.35 33.81
CA THR A 788 -6.89 -37.47 32.95
C THR A 788 -6.04 -36.20 33.00
N LEU A 789 -6.64 -35.02 32.81
CA LEU A 789 -5.93 -33.75 32.84
C LEU A 789 -5.37 -33.41 34.24
N GLN A 790 -6.06 -33.82 35.32
CA GLN A 790 -5.51 -33.71 36.68
C GLN A 790 -4.31 -34.61 36.92
N THR A 791 -4.31 -35.82 36.34
CA THR A 791 -3.16 -36.74 36.42
C THR A 791 -1.95 -36.18 35.68
N ALA A 792 -2.19 -35.45 34.59
CA ALA A 792 -1.19 -34.67 33.87
C ALA A 792 -0.79 -33.35 34.55
N VAL A 793 -1.26 -33.09 35.79
CA VAL A 793 -0.92 -31.93 36.61
C VAL A 793 -1.35 -30.58 35.98
N LEU A 794 -2.40 -30.59 35.14
CA LEU A 794 -2.95 -29.36 34.58
C LEU A 794 -3.96 -28.69 35.54
N PRO A 795 -3.99 -27.35 35.64
CA PRO A 795 -4.83 -26.61 36.56
C PRO A 795 -6.30 -26.48 36.09
N VAL A 796 -6.93 -27.61 35.76
CA VAL A 796 -8.32 -27.69 35.29
C VAL A 796 -9.33 -27.78 36.44
N THR A 797 -10.51 -27.19 36.26
CA THR A 797 -11.64 -27.27 37.18
C THR A 797 -12.83 -28.01 36.57
N LYS A 798 -13.74 -28.47 37.42
CA LYS A 798 -15.01 -29.10 36.98
C LYS A 798 -15.97 -28.14 36.25
N LYS A 799 -15.61 -26.86 36.12
CA LYS A 799 -16.39 -25.85 35.39
C LYS A 799 -15.88 -25.64 33.95
N ALA A 800 -14.82 -26.34 33.55
CA ALA A 800 -14.29 -26.26 32.20
C ALA A 800 -15.37 -26.62 31.17
N GLN A 801 -15.39 -25.88 30.07
CA GLN A 801 -16.34 -26.05 28.98
C GLN A 801 -15.63 -26.49 27.70
N VAL A 802 -16.22 -27.45 27.00
CA VAL A 802 -15.78 -27.94 25.70
C VAL A 802 -16.60 -27.26 24.61
N PHE A 803 -15.91 -26.80 23.57
CA PHE A 803 -16.46 -26.15 22.39
C PHE A 803 -16.00 -26.91 21.14
N GLU A 804 -16.93 -27.22 20.25
CA GLU A 804 -16.62 -27.68 18.90
C GLU A 804 -16.20 -26.52 17.99
N THR A 805 -15.46 -26.81 16.92
CA THR A 805 -15.14 -25.79 15.91
C THR A 805 -16.34 -25.60 14.99
N GLU A 806 -16.82 -24.36 14.88
CA GLU A 806 -17.91 -24.01 13.96
C GLU A 806 -17.50 -24.21 12.49
N VAL A 807 -18.37 -24.86 11.71
CA VAL A 807 -18.17 -25.08 10.25
C VAL A 807 -19.36 -24.58 9.45
N SER A 808 -19.08 -23.88 8.34
CA SER A 808 -20.12 -23.42 7.41
C SER A 808 -20.73 -24.54 6.57
N SER A 809 -20.02 -25.67 6.43
CA SER A 809 -20.48 -26.89 5.74
C SER A 809 -19.50 -28.05 6.02
N GLY A 810 -19.99 -29.25 6.35
CA GLY A 810 -19.16 -30.43 6.67
C GLY A 810 -19.50 -31.01 8.05
N ALA A 811 -18.71 -31.99 8.50
CA ALA A 811 -18.84 -32.59 9.82
C ALA A 811 -17.78 -31.97 10.78
N ALA A 812 -18.24 -31.37 11.87
CA ALA A 812 -17.40 -30.67 12.85
C ALA A 812 -16.51 -31.62 13.68
N ASP A 813 -16.88 -32.91 13.72
CA ASP A 813 -16.22 -33.99 14.46
C ASP A 813 -14.76 -34.27 14.06
N THR A 814 -14.37 -33.84 12.84
CA THR A 814 -13.00 -33.97 12.31
C THR A 814 -12.09 -32.78 12.61
N LEU A 815 -12.63 -31.68 13.15
CA LEU A 815 -11.85 -30.50 13.52
C LEU A 815 -11.43 -30.53 14.99
N PRO A 816 -10.43 -29.71 15.38
CA PRO A 816 -10.05 -29.58 16.78
C PRO A 816 -11.24 -29.09 17.63
N HIS A 817 -11.34 -29.60 18.85
CA HIS A 817 -12.22 -29.08 19.89
C HIS A 817 -11.40 -28.25 20.86
N TYR A 818 -12.03 -27.35 21.60
CA TYR A 818 -11.36 -26.46 22.54
C TYR A 818 -11.98 -26.57 23.92
N LEU A 819 -11.16 -26.84 24.92
CA LEU A 819 -11.54 -26.82 26.32
C LEU A 819 -11.10 -25.49 26.92
N ARG A 820 -12.03 -24.76 27.52
CA ARG A 820 -11.78 -23.47 28.17
C ARG A 820 -12.19 -23.50 29.63
N ASP A 821 -11.30 -23.02 30.48
CA ASP A 821 -11.48 -22.83 31.90
C ASP A 821 -10.77 -21.55 32.35
N LYS A 822 -11.06 -21.08 33.56
CA LYS A 822 -10.49 -19.84 34.10
C LYS A 822 -8.96 -19.84 34.16
N LYS A 823 -8.32 -21.00 34.25
CA LYS A 823 -6.86 -21.17 34.40
C LYS A 823 -6.22 -22.04 33.33
N LEU A 824 -6.99 -22.51 32.35
CA LEU A 824 -6.50 -23.45 31.35
C LEU A 824 -7.30 -23.33 30.06
N VAL A 825 -6.59 -23.29 28.94
CA VAL A 825 -7.15 -23.49 27.61
C VAL A 825 -6.41 -24.65 26.96
N CYS A 826 -7.15 -25.57 26.35
CA CYS A 826 -6.59 -26.72 25.64
C CYS A 826 -7.20 -26.86 24.25
N LYS A 827 -6.38 -27.35 23.32
CA LYS A 827 -6.78 -27.82 21.99
C LYS A 827 -6.84 -29.34 22.00
N ILE A 828 -7.91 -29.90 21.48
CA ILE A 828 -8.19 -31.33 21.49
C ILE A 828 -8.32 -31.78 20.05
N ILE A 829 -7.39 -32.60 19.58
CA ILE A 829 -7.35 -33.09 18.20
C ILE A 829 -7.82 -34.54 18.16
N ASN A 830 -8.84 -34.83 17.36
CA ASN A 830 -9.35 -36.19 17.16
C ASN A 830 -8.36 -37.01 16.30
N THR A 831 -7.99 -38.20 16.78
CA THR A 831 -7.09 -39.15 16.10
C THR A 831 -7.82 -40.41 15.60
N GLY A 832 -9.13 -40.52 15.83
CA GLY A 832 -10.04 -41.57 15.32
C GLY A 832 -10.84 -42.27 16.43
N GLU A 833 -12.09 -42.64 16.15
CA GLU A 833 -12.95 -43.48 17.00
C GLU A 833 -12.93 -43.13 18.52
N ASN A 834 -13.13 -41.84 18.85
CA ASN A 834 -13.08 -41.26 20.21
C ASN A 834 -11.69 -41.25 20.89
N ASN A 835 -10.62 -41.32 20.12
CA ASN A 835 -9.27 -41.04 20.61
C ASN A 835 -8.89 -39.59 20.31
N TYR A 836 -8.24 -38.95 21.27
CA TYR A 836 -7.89 -37.55 21.23
C TYR A 836 -6.48 -37.31 21.75
N LYS A 837 -5.82 -36.30 21.16
CA LYS A 837 -4.60 -35.70 21.70
C LYS A 837 -4.93 -34.32 22.24
N VAL A 838 -4.62 -34.07 23.50
CA VAL A 838 -4.88 -32.79 24.17
C VAL A 838 -3.57 -32.01 24.32
N PHE A 839 -3.60 -30.76 23.87
CA PHE A 839 -2.48 -29.82 23.92
C PHE A 839 -2.87 -28.62 24.77
N ARG A 840 -1.99 -28.20 25.69
CA ARG A 840 -2.17 -26.95 26.43
C ARG A 840 -1.89 -25.78 25.49
N LEU A 841 -2.79 -24.80 25.48
CA LEU A 841 -2.56 -23.54 24.78
C LEU A 841 -2.09 -22.47 25.76
N ARG A 842 -1.16 -21.62 25.31
CA ARG A 842 -0.63 -20.50 26.10
C ARG A 842 -1.49 -19.27 25.83
N GLN A 843 -2.18 -18.81 26.86
CA GLN A 843 -3.09 -17.68 26.85
C GLN A 843 -2.78 -16.81 28.07
N THR A 844 -3.06 -15.52 27.99
CA THR A 844 -2.90 -14.63 29.13
C THR A 844 -4.08 -14.83 30.07
N LEU A 845 -3.86 -15.53 31.20
CA LEU A 845 -4.91 -15.83 32.18
C LEU A 845 -4.65 -15.19 33.55
N SER A 846 -3.40 -14.81 33.82
CA SER A 846 -2.97 -14.11 35.03
C SER A 846 -3.09 -12.59 34.92
N THR A 847 -3.13 -11.91 36.06
CA THR A 847 -3.19 -10.44 36.12
C THR A 847 -1.85 -9.80 35.76
N ALA A 848 -1.87 -8.51 35.39
CA ALA A 848 -0.64 -7.77 35.08
C ALA A 848 0.34 -7.75 36.27
N GLU A 849 -0.15 -7.64 37.50
CA GLU A 849 0.66 -7.65 38.71
C GLU A 849 1.36 -9.01 38.92
N GLU A 850 0.66 -10.11 38.66
CA GLU A 850 1.23 -11.46 38.73
C GLU A 850 2.30 -11.68 37.66
N LEU A 851 2.04 -11.26 36.42
CA LEU A 851 2.96 -11.38 35.28
C LEU A 851 4.22 -10.51 35.43
N VAL A 852 4.13 -9.39 36.17
CA VAL A 852 5.30 -8.60 36.54
C VAL A 852 6.15 -9.32 37.59
N ALA A 853 5.56 -10.13 38.46
CA ALA A 853 6.27 -10.88 39.49
C ALA A 853 6.93 -12.15 38.92
N ALA A 854 6.22 -12.92 38.10
CA ALA A 854 6.71 -14.16 37.50
C ALA A 854 6.08 -14.43 36.12
N PRO A 855 6.78 -15.12 35.20
CA PRO A 855 6.18 -15.61 33.96
C PRO A 855 5.02 -16.56 34.23
N ASP A 856 4.00 -16.55 33.36
CA ASP A 856 2.82 -17.43 33.48
C ASP A 856 3.16 -18.89 33.08
N TYR A 857 4.12 -19.04 32.16
CA TYR A 857 4.55 -20.31 31.63
C TYR A 857 6.07 -20.45 31.76
N VAL A 858 6.50 -21.55 32.37
CA VAL A 858 7.91 -21.96 32.46
C VAL A 858 7.95 -23.47 32.20
N ASN A 859 8.66 -23.88 31.17
CA ASN A 859 8.84 -25.30 30.85
C ASN A 859 10.11 -25.84 31.51
N ILE A 860 9.93 -26.53 32.64
CA ILE A 860 11.04 -27.08 33.42
C ILE A 860 11.86 -28.11 32.64
N ALA A 861 11.24 -28.89 31.74
CA ALA A 861 11.95 -29.89 30.94
C ALA A 861 12.99 -29.24 30.01
N ALA A 862 12.71 -28.05 29.48
CA ALA A 862 13.69 -27.30 28.69
C ALA A 862 14.91 -26.93 29.54
N TYR A 863 14.72 -26.54 30.79
CA TYR A 863 15.84 -26.22 31.69
C TYR A 863 16.61 -27.46 32.17
N ASP A 864 15.97 -28.62 32.27
CA ASP A 864 16.67 -29.88 32.51
C ASP A 864 17.57 -30.26 31.32
N GLU A 865 17.11 -30.06 30.09
CA GLU A 865 17.96 -30.20 28.89
C GLU A 865 19.13 -29.21 28.92
N LEU A 866 18.89 -27.93 29.22
CA LEU A 866 19.95 -26.93 29.29
C LEU A 866 20.96 -27.20 30.43
N ARG A 867 20.51 -27.79 31.54
CA ARG A 867 21.37 -28.18 32.66
C ARG A 867 22.27 -29.37 32.34
N ASN A 868 21.77 -30.32 31.54
CA ASN A 868 22.46 -31.61 31.31
C ASN A 868 23.34 -31.64 30.05
N ASN A 869 23.33 -30.59 29.23
CA ASN A 869 24.07 -30.53 27.98
C ASN A 869 25.30 -29.60 28.05
N SER A 870 26.30 -29.86 27.22
CA SER A 870 27.60 -29.14 27.25
C SER A 870 28.08 -28.64 25.88
N PHE A 871 27.23 -28.63 24.87
CA PHE A 871 27.65 -28.36 23.49
C PHE A 871 27.92 -26.88 23.15
N ALA A 872 27.57 -25.97 24.06
CA ALA A 872 27.76 -24.53 23.90
C ALA A 872 28.53 -23.95 25.10
N PHE A 873 29.29 -22.88 24.89
CA PHE A 873 30.12 -22.25 25.93
C PHE A 873 29.32 -21.68 27.11
N LYS A 874 28.03 -21.39 26.92
CA LYS A 874 27.10 -20.93 27.96
C LYS A 874 26.38 -22.07 28.69
N LEU A 875 26.56 -23.32 28.25
CA LEU A 875 26.00 -24.51 28.87
C LEU A 875 27.08 -25.25 29.66
N PRO A 876 26.73 -25.96 30.74
CA PRO A 876 25.38 -26.18 31.26
C PRO A 876 24.79 -24.93 31.93
N PHE A 877 23.49 -24.71 31.72
CA PHE A 877 22.76 -23.60 32.35
C PHE A 877 21.82 -24.15 33.42
N ASP A 878 22.09 -23.80 34.68
CA ASP A 878 21.27 -24.21 35.82
C ASP A 878 20.42 -23.04 36.32
N LEU A 879 19.13 -23.04 35.97
CA LEU A 879 18.18 -22.00 36.36
C LEU A 879 18.10 -21.84 37.89
N ASN A 880 18.01 -22.95 38.62
CA ASN A 880 17.87 -22.93 40.09
C ASN A 880 19.09 -22.29 40.77
N HIS A 881 20.29 -22.55 40.25
CA HIS A 881 21.52 -21.91 40.75
C HIS A 881 21.52 -20.40 40.49
N VAL A 882 21.14 -19.99 39.28
CA VAL A 882 21.06 -18.58 38.89
C VAL A 882 20.03 -17.83 39.74
N GLU A 883 18.85 -18.41 39.95
CA GLU A 883 17.80 -17.84 40.80
C GLU A 883 18.23 -17.73 42.25
N ALA A 884 18.83 -18.79 42.82
CA ALA A 884 19.35 -18.76 44.18
C ALA A 884 20.41 -17.66 44.36
N LYS A 885 21.33 -17.53 43.40
CA LYS A 885 22.36 -16.48 43.43
C LYS A 885 21.76 -15.08 43.30
N ALA A 886 20.80 -14.90 42.40
CA ALA A 886 20.08 -13.65 42.25
C ALA A 886 19.35 -13.26 43.54
N TYR A 887 18.69 -14.23 44.19
CA TYR A 887 18.02 -14.04 45.47
C TYR A 887 19.00 -13.64 46.58
N PHE A 888 20.09 -14.39 46.79
CA PHE A 888 21.08 -14.06 47.82
C PHE A 888 21.75 -12.69 47.59
N SER A 889 22.00 -12.32 46.34
CA SER A 889 22.57 -11.01 46.02
C SER A 889 21.67 -9.82 46.44
N ARG A 890 20.34 -10.02 46.54
CA ARG A 890 19.43 -8.98 47.06
C ARG A 890 19.64 -8.69 48.54
N PHE A 891 20.26 -9.62 49.27
CA PHE A 891 20.60 -9.49 50.68
C PHE A 891 22.09 -9.20 50.90
N ASP A 892 22.85 -8.93 49.83
CA ASP A 892 24.31 -8.80 49.87
C ASP A 892 25.03 -10.03 50.46
N ILE A 893 24.41 -11.21 50.32
CA ILE A 893 24.97 -12.47 50.80
C ILE A 893 25.61 -13.23 49.63
N SER A 894 26.85 -13.67 49.82
CA SER A 894 27.52 -14.59 48.90
C SER A 894 27.20 -16.03 49.27
N ARG A 895 26.68 -16.82 48.31
CA ARG A 895 26.46 -18.26 48.51
C ARG A 895 27.75 -18.99 48.90
N ALA A 896 28.90 -18.59 48.35
CA ALA A 896 30.19 -19.16 48.73
C ALA A 896 30.59 -18.85 50.17
N ALA A 897 30.24 -17.67 50.69
CA ALA A 897 30.47 -17.33 52.09
C ALA A 897 29.60 -18.21 53.00
N LEU A 898 28.32 -18.39 52.64
CA LEU A 898 27.44 -19.33 53.36
C LEU A 898 28.00 -20.76 53.34
N MET A 899 28.45 -21.25 52.18
CA MET A 899 29.04 -22.59 52.08
C MET A 899 30.28 -22.73 52.98
N GLN A 900 31.08 -21.68 53.10
CA GLN A 900 32.26 -21.64 53.97
C GLN A 900 31.88 -21.57 55.45
N ASP A 901 30.91 -20.74 55.82
CA ASP A 901 30.47 -20.53 57.20
C ASP A 901 29.75 -21.77 57.76
N PHE A 902 29.02 -22.49 56.91
CA PHE A 902 28.28 -23.72 57.27
C PHE A 902 29.05 -25.01 56.94
N GLN A 903 30.33 -24.92 56.58
CA GLN A 903 31.14 -26.09 56.28
C GLN A 903 31.34 -26.95 57.55
N VAL A 904 30.93 -28.21 57.49
CA VAL A 904 31.12 -29.18 58.59
C VAL A 904 31.76 -30.44 58.06
N ALA A 905 32.84 -30.89 58.70
CA ALA A 905 33.58 -32.09 58.29
C ALA A 905 33.91 -32.10 56.78
N ALA A 906 34.41 -30.97 56.27
CA ALA A 906 34.75 -30.76 54.85
C ALA A 906 33.57 -30.92 53.87
N ASN A 907 32.33 -30.71 54.31
CA ASN A 907 31.15 -30.67 53.45
C ASN A 907 30.46 -29.30 53.58
N PRO A 908 30.23 -28.57 52.47
CA PRO A 908 30.69 -28.87 51.10
C PRO A 908 32.22 -28.82 50.99
N PRO A 909 32.83 -29.53 50.02
CA PRO A 909 34.28 -29.59 49.88
C PRO A 909 34.87 -28.25 49.39
N ASP A 910 36.16 -28.02 49.65
CA ASP A 910 36.83 -26.73 49.41
C ASP A 910 36.80 -26.33 47.93
N GLU A 911 36.98 -27.31 47.04
CA GLU A 911 36.86 -27.15 45.58
C GLU A 911 35.46 -26.64 45.16
N ALA A 912 34.40 -27.06 45.83
CA ALA A 912 33.03 -26.62 45.54
C ALA A 912 32.81 -25.17 46.02
N ILE A 913 33.40 -24.80 47.17
CA ILE A 913 33.39 -23.42 47.66
C ILE A 913 34.18 -22.52 46.70
N ALA A 914 35.34 -22.98 46.22
CA ALA A 914 36.16 -22.24 45.25
C ALA A 914 35.43 -22.05 43.92
N ALA A 915 34.79 -23.11 43.40
CA ALA A 915 33.97 -23.04 42.19
C ALA A 915 32.83 -22.01 42.33
N GLU A 916 32.11 -22.01 43.47
CA GLU A 916 31.06 -21.02 43.72
C GLU A 916 31.62 -19.59 43.78
N LYS A 917 32.82 -19.38 44.36
CA LYS A 917 33.50 -18.07 44.34
C LYS A 917 33.81 -17.59 42.92
N LEU A 918 34.17 -18.51 42.03
CA LEU A 918 34.38 -18.25 40.60
C LEU A 918 33.06 -18.18 39.80
N GLY A 919 31.92 -18.42 40.46
CA GLY A 919 30.59 -18.40 39.86
C GLY A 919 30.26 -19.64 39.04
N LEU A 920 31.01 -20.73 39.19
CA LEU A 920 30.83 -21.99 38.48
C LEU A 920 29.87 -22.93 39.23
N THR A 921 28.99 -23.60 38.50
CA THR A 921 28.23 -24.74 39.04
C THR A 921 29.11 -25.99 39.13
N HIS A 922 28.61 -27.05 39.80
CA HIS A 922 29.31 -28.33 39.88
C HIS A 922 29.58 -28.92 38.48
N GLU A 923 28.58 -28.87 37.58
CA GLU A 923 28.73 -29.40 36.22
C GLU A 923 29.64 -28.53 35.35
N GLU A 924 29.58 -27.20 35.48
CA GLU A 924 30.52 -26.30 34.79
C GLU A 924 31.97 -26.57 35.23
N ARG A 925 32.19 -26.76 36.54
CA ARG A 925 33.50 -27.15 37.08
C ARG A 925 33.95 -28.49 36.49
N ASN A 926 33.12 -29.53 36.53
CA ASN A 926 33.47 -30.87 36.04
C ASN A 926 33.91 -30.83 34.57
N ILE A 927 33.23 -30.06 33.72
CA ILE A 927 33.60 -29.89 32.31
C ILE A 927 34.96 -29.19 32.14
N ILE A 928 35.34 -28.31 33.07
CA ILE A 928 36.61 -27.57 33.04
C ILE A 928 37.76 -28.39 33.61
N VAL A 929 37.57 -29.15 34.69
CA VAL A 929 38.67 -29.83 35.39
C VAL A 929 38.93 -31.25 34.89
N ILE A 930 37.92 -31.92 34.31
CA ILE A 930 38.04 -33.31 33.85
C ILE A 930 38.38 -33.34 32.35
N PRO A 931 39.59 -33.81 31.94
CA PRO A 931 39.95 -33.95 30.53
C PRO A 931 39.09 -35.02 29.84
N LYS A 932 38.53 -34.67 28.65
CA LYS A 932 37.80 -35.62 27.80
C LYS A 932 38.29 -35.54 26.34
N PRO A 933 39.55 -35.95 26.06
CA PRO A 933 40.19 -35.74 24.76
C PRO A 933 39.83 -36.80 23.71
N THR A 934 38.72 -37.53 23.86
CA THR A 934 38.30 -38.51 22.86
C THR A 934 37.49 -37.84 21.75
N MET A 935 37.53 -38.38 20.53
CA MET A 935 36.76 -37.84 19.41
C MET A 935 35.25 -37.81 19.72
N ALA A 936 34.72 -38.82 20.40
CA ALA A 936 33.30 -38.90 20.77
C ALA A 936 32.90 -37.78 21.74
N ASP A 937 33.72 -37.52 22.76
CA ASP A 937 33.48 -36.44 23.71
C ASP A 937 33.57 -35.06 23.04
N GLN A 938 34.60 -34.84 22.22
CA GLN A 938 34.77 -33.57 21.51
C GLN A 938 33.62 -33.32 20.51
N GLN A 939 33.10 -34.37 19.88
CA GLN A 939 31.92 -34.26 19.01
C GLN A 939 30.70 -33.75 19.78
N MET A 940 30.48 -34.24 21.00
CA MET A 940 29.39 -33.77 21.87
C MET A 940 29.62 -32.34 22.38
N ILE A 941 30.85 -31.99 22.78
CA ILE A 941 31.18 -30.69 23.38
C ILE A 941 31.13 -29.53 22.38
N TRP A 942 31.55 -29.75 21.13
CA TRP A 942 31.58 -28.70 20.12
C TRP A 942 30.33 -28.68 19.23
N ASN A 943 29.61 -29.81 19.17
CA ASN A 943 28.39 -30.02 18.39
C ASN A 943 28.46 -29.34 17.02
N ALA A 944 29.38 -29.85 16.20
CA ALA A 944 29.68 -29.32 14.88
C ALA A 944 28.70 -29.91 13.84
N PRO A 945 27.79 -29.10 13.26
CA PRO A 945 26.88 -29.57 12.23
C PRO A 945 27.63 -29.58 10.89
N ALA A 946 28.18 -30.74 10.53
CA ALA A 946 28.84 -30.98 9.24
C ALA A 946 27.98 -30.60 8.00
N GLN A 947 26.66 -30.45 8.17
CA GLN A 947 25.65 -30.43 7.11
C GLN A 947 25.23 -29.03 6.64
N TRP A 948 25.68 -27.95 7.28
CA TRP A 948 25.17 -26.58 7.00
C TRP A 948 26.06 -25.74 6.08
N ASP A 949 27.22 -26.25 5.68
CA ASP A 949 28.10 -25.60 4.71
C ASP A 949 27.77 -25.97 3.26
N THR A 950 28.22 -25.12 2.33
CA THR A 950 28.21 -25.43 0.89
C THR A 950 29.62 -25.29 0.30
N PRO A 951 30.30 -26.38 -0.07
CA PRO A 951 29.89 -27.78 0.11
C PRO A 951 29.96 -28.21 1.59
N PRO A 952 29.12 -29.17 2.03
CA PRO A 952 29.16 -29.69 3.39
C PRO A 952 30.55 -30.21 3.75
N ILE A 953 31.06 -29.88 4.94
CA ILE A 953 32.27 -30.55 5.47
C ILE A 953 31.85 -31.94 5.93
N ALA A 954 32.02 -32.94 5.06
CA ALA A 954 31.93 -34.34 5.46
C ALA A 954 33.16 -34.70 6.31
N GLY A 955 32.98 -34.92 7.61
CA GLY A 955 34.09 -35.26 8.51
C GLY A 955 33.72 -35.24 9.98
N SER A 956 34.73 -35.42 10.82
CA SER A 956 34.63 -35.33 12.28
C SER A 956 34.54 -33.87 12.76
N VAL A 957 34.20 -33.65 14.04
CA VAL A 957 34.33 -32.34 14.70
C VAL A 957 35.69 -31.70 14.44
N LEU A 958 36.75 -32.49 14.34
CA LEU A 958 38.09 -31.98 14.10
C LEU A 958 38.21 -31.36 12.71
N ASP A 959 37.62 -32.00 11.70
CA ASP A 959 37.65 -31.50 10.32
C ASP A 959 36.83 -30.21 10.19
N TYR A 960 35.73 -30.11 10.94
CA TYR A 960 34.93 -28.90 11.03
C TYR A 960 35.68 -27.76 11.74
N MET A 961 36.26 -28.02 12.91
CA MET A 961 36.93 -27.02 13.75
C MET A 961 38.31 -26.60 13.23
N LYS A 962 38.90 -27.34 12.28
CA LYS A 962 40.13 -26.92 11.59
C LYS A 962 39.90 -25.66 10.74
N ARG A 963 38.70 -25.44 10.19
CA ARG A 963 38.42 -24.24 9.39
C ARG A 963 38.31 -23.02 10.29
N VAL A 964 39.03 -21.95 9.96
CA VAL A 964 39.19 -20.79 10.86
C VAL A 964 37.86 -20.05 11.07
N ASP A 965 37.06 -19.83 10.04
CA ASP A 965 35.74 -19.22 10.15
C ASP A 965 34.82 -19.97 11.13
N HIS A 966 34.75 -21.29 11.04
CA HIS A 966 34.01 -22.14 11.98
C HIS A 966 34.51 -22.04 13.41
N PHE A 967 35.83 -22.10 13.57
CA PHE A 967 36.44 -22.00 14.89
C PHE A 967 36.10 -20.64 15.53
N LEU A 968 36.21 -19.55 14.77
CA LEU A 968 35.85 -18.21 15.24
C LEU A 968 34.36 -18.09 15.55
N GLU A 969 33.48 -18.65 14.72
CA GLU A 969 32.03 -18.65 14.95
C GLU A 969 31.67 -19.41 16.25
N LYS A 970 32.18 -20.63 16.42
CA LYS A 970 31.92 -21.47 17.60
C LYS A 970 32.50 -20.90 18.88
N THR A 971 33.68 -20.29 18.81
CA THR A 971 34.35 -19.72 19.98
C THR A 971 33.97 -18.27 20.26
N GLY A 972 33.42 -17.54 19.29
CA GLY A 972 33.17 -16.10 19.39
C GLY A 972 34.43 -15.24 19.49
N LEU A 973 35.60 -15.80 19.14
CA LEU A 973 36.87 -15.08 19.16
C LEU A 973 37.03 -14.23 17.90
N THR A 974 37.80 -13.15 18.00
CA THR A 974 38.33 -12.45 16.84
C THR A 974 39.52 -13.18 16.24
N PHE A 975 39.82 -12.95 14.96
CA PHE A 975 41.00 -13.53 14.29
C PHE A 975 42.31 -13.21 15.03
N LYS A 976 42.41 -12.01 15.63
CA LYS A 976 43.57 -11.61 16.43
C LYS A 976 43.69 -12.43 17.72
N GLU A 977 42.58 -12.63 18.43
CA GLU A 977 42.55 -13.43 19.65
C GLU A 977 42.84 -14.91 19.38
N LEU A 978 42.42 -15.44 18.22
CA LEU A 978 42.83 -16.78 17.80
C LEU A 978 44.35 -16.89 17.68
N GLY A 979 45.01 -15.90 17.05
CA GLY A 979 46.46 -15.88 16.97
C GLY A 979 47.15 -15.88 18.35
N VAL A 980 46.58 -15.15 19.31
CA VAL A 980 47.06 -15.17 20.71
C VAL A 980 46.82 -16.53 21.35
N LEU A 981 45.62 -17.10 21.21
CA LEU A 981 45.22 -18.37 21.80
C LEU A 981 46.15 -19.52 21.37
N LEU A 982 46.47 -19.60 20.08
CA LEU A 982 47.33 -20.66 19.54
C LEU A 982 48.79 -20.54 20.01
N ALA A 983 49.22 -19.36 20.47
CA ALA A 983 50.57 -19.13 20.98
C ALA A 983 50.71 -19.35 22.51
N LEU A 984 49.62 -19.66 23.22
CA LEU A 984 49.63 -19.87 24.67
C LEU A 984 50.28 -21.21 25.03
N LYS A 985 51.08 -21.23 26.11
CA LYS A 985 51.86 -22.43 26.50
C LYS A 985 50.97 -23.59 26.96
N PHE A 986 49.83 -23.30 27.58
CA PHE A 986 48.86 -24.32 27.98
C PHE A 986 48.19 -24.96 26.76
N ILE A 987 47.83 -24.15 25.77
CA ILE A 987 47.14 -24.58 24.55
C ILE A 987 48.10 -25.33 23.62
N ASP A 988 49.30 -24.82 23.43
CA ASP A 988 50.31 -25.38 22.54
C ASP A 988 51.66 -25.53 23.28
N LYS A 989 51.83 -26.68 23.95
CA LYS A 989 53.03 -26.96 24.74
C LYS A 989 54.29 -27.06 23.88
N ASP A 990 54.13 -27.50 22.63
CA ASP A 990 55.23 -27.84 21.73
C ASP A 990 55.46 -26.77 20.63
N GLY A 991 54.61 -25.75 20.54
CA GLY A 991 54.71 -24.67 19.54
C GLY A 991 54.36 -25.11 18.11
N ASN A 992 53.47 -26.08 17.97
CA ASN A 992 53.11 -26.72 16.70
C ASN A 992 51.79 -26.21 16.07
N LEU A 993 50.97 -25.45 16.77
CA LEU A 993 49.69 -24.93 16.28
C LEU A 993 49.88 -23.57 15.60
N PHE A 994 49.44 -23.45 14.35
CA PHE A 994 49.49 -22.20 13.60
C PHE A 994 48.39 -22.13 12.55
N ILE A 995 48.09 -20.91 12.09
CA ILE A 995 47.13 -20.69 11.01
C ILE A 995 47.83 -20.90 9.67
N LYS A 996 47.38 -21.91 8.92
CA LYS A 996 47.80 -22.19 7.55
C LYS A 996 46.90 -21.43 6.58
N HIS A 997 47.53 -20.68 5.68
CA HIS A 997 46.87 -19.91 4.65
C HIS A 997 46.86 -20.70 3.34
N ALA A 998 45.68 -21.05 2.83
CA ALA A 998 45.56 -21.72 1.52
C ALA A 998 45.75 -20.72 0.35
N ASP A 999 45.44 -19.44 0.59
CA ASP A 999 45.71 -18.33 -0.34
C ASP A 999 46.09 -17.04 0.42
N LEU A 1000 46.40 -15.98 -0.35
CA LEU A 1000 46.74 -14.65 0.18
C LEU A 1000 45.52 -13.79 0.51
N SER A 1001 44.30 -14.31 0.38
CA SER A 1001 43.08 -13.53 0.64
C SER A 1001 42.87 -13.34 2.15
N CYS A 1002 42.01 -12.40 2.52
CA CYS A 1002 41.56 -12.24 3.91
C CYS A 1002 40.41 -13.20 4.29
N ASP A 1003 40.01 -14.10 3.39
CA ASP A 1003 38.88 -15.02 3.59
C ASP A 1003 39.22 -16.08 4.65
N THR A 1004 38.48 -16.11 5.76
CA THR A 1004 38.68 -17.07 6.85
C THR A 1004 38.21 -18.48 6.53
N ALA A 1005 37.32 -18.65 5.54
CA ALA A 1005 36.89 -19.97 5.06
C ALA A 1005 38.01 -20.71 4.31
N LYS A 1006 39.05 -19.99 3.86
CA LYS A 1006 40.23 -20.54 3.18
C LYS A 1006 41.47 -20.63 4.07
N LYS A 1007 41.27 -20.67 5.39
CA LYS A 1007 42.34 -20.79 6.38
C LYS A 1007 42.06 -21.98 7.29
N GLU A 1008 43.12 -22.67 7.66
CA GLU A 1008 43.05 -23.87 8.48
C GLU A 1008 43.95 -23.73 9.71
N ILE A 1009 43.53 -24.25 10.86
CA ILE A 1009 44.37 -24.40 12.04
C ILE A 1009 45.17 -25.71 11.86
N ALA A 1010 46.46 -25.58 11.54
CA ALA A 1010 47.33 -26.72 11.33
C ALA A 1010 47.60 -27.46 12.65
N ASN A 1011 47.74 -28.79 12.55
CA ASN A 1011 48.07 -29.68 13.67
C ASN A 1011 47.05 -29.72 14.82
N LEU A 1012 45.84 -29.21 14.60
CA LEU A 1012 44.74 -29.36 15.55
C LEU A 1012 44.41 -30.84 15.73
N ASN A 1013 44.20 -31.26 16.99
CA ASN A 1013 43.81 -32.62 17.39
C ASN A 1013 42.86 -32.57 18.60
N GLU A 1014 42.34 -33.72 19.01
CA GLU A 1014 41.33 -33.87 20.06
C GLU A 1014 41.85 -33.37 21.42
N THR A 1015 43.13 -33.64 21.74
CA THR A 1015 43.78 -33.16 22.97
C THR A 1015 43.92 -31.64 23.01
N SER A 1016 44.14 -31.01 21.85
CA SER A 1016 44.22 -29.55 21.75
C SER A 1016 42.83 -28.92 21.82
N LEU A 1017 41.83 -29.51 21.17
CA LEU A 1017 40.43 -29.11 21.31
C LEU A 1017 39.93 -29.22 22.77
N ASP A 1018 40.30 -30.30 23.47
CA ASP A 1018 39.98 -30.48 24.90
C ASP A 1018 40.52 -29.33 25.75
N ARG A 1019 41.80 -29.01 25.59
CA ARG A 1019 42.44 -27.90 26.32
C ARG A 1019 41.81 -26.56 25.98
N ILE A 1020 41.50 -26.33 24.70
CA ILE A 1020 40.91 -25.08 24.21
C ILE A 1020 39.52 -24.84 24.83
N HIS A 1021 38.60 -25.82 24.78
CA HIS A 1021 37.24 -25.57 25.30
C HIS A 1021 37.26 -25.33 26.81
N ARG A 1022 38.05 -26.10 27.57
CA ARG A 1022 38.20 -25.96 29.03
C ARG A 1022 38.77 -24.61 29.41
N PHE A 1023 39.84 -24.20 28.73
CA PHE A 1023 40.47 -22.90 28.92
C PHE A 1023 39.51 -21.74 28.63
N LEU A 1024 38.85 -21.79 27.47
CA LEU A 1024 37.93 -20.73 27.05
C LEU A 1024 36.67 -20.67 27.93
N ARG A 1025 36.16 -21.80 28.43
CA ARG A 1025 35.03 -21.84 29.37
C ARG A 1025 35.37 -21.13 30.67
N LEU A 1026 36.50 -21.46 31.28
CA LEU A 1026 36.95 -20.79 32.50
C LEU A 1026 37.22 -19.30 32.23
N GLN A 1027 37.93 -18.98 31.15
CA GLN A 1027 38.27 -17.60 30.80
C GLN A 1027 37.04 -16.72 30.58
N LYS A 1028 36.03 -17.21 29.87
CA LYS A 1028 34.78 -16.47 29.65
C LYS A 1028 33.98 -16.28 30.93
N LYS A 1029 34.06 -17.23 31.88
CA LYS A 1029 33.38 -17.11 33.17
C LYS A 1029 34.01 -16.04 34.05
N ILE A 1030 35.35 -16.01 34.14
CA ILE A 1030 36.07 -15.08 35.03
C ILE A 1030 36.45 -13.74 34.38
N GLY A 1031 36.43 -13.65 33.05
CA GLY A 1031 36.70 -12.43 32.28
C GLY A 1031 38.17 -12.00 32.22
N TRP A 1032 39.11 -12.87 32.56
CA TRP A 1032 40.55 -12.55 32.49
C TRP A 1032 41.08 -12.51 31.05
N LYS A 1033 42.19 -11.81 30.83
CA LYS A 1033 42.89 -11.86 29.54
C LYS A 1033 43.48 -13.26 29.32
N LEU A 1034 43.52 -13.72 28.06
CA LEU A 1034 44.02 -15.05 27.69
C LEU A 1034 45.44 -15.30 28.23
N GLU A 1035 46.33 -14.32 28.10
CA GLU A 1035 47.73 -14.42 28.52
C GLU A 1035 47.88 -14.47 30.05
N VAL A 1036 47.01 -13.78 30.78
CA VAL A 1036 47.00 -13.78 32.26
C VAL A 1036 46.54 -15.14 32.78
N MET A 1037 45.52 -15.72 32.15
CA MET A 1037 45.07 -17.07 32.46
C MET A 1037 46.16 -18.10 32.18
N ASP A 1038 46.79 -18.05 30.99
CA ASP A 1038 47.87 -18.96 30.62
C ASP A 1038 49.06 -18.87 31.59
N ALA A 1039 49.47 -17.65 31.95
CA ALA A 1039 50.53 -17.43 32.93
C ALA A 1039 50.19 -17.99 34.32
N SER A 1040 48.92 -17.91 34.72
CA SER A 1040 48.46 -18.45 36.01
C SER A 1040 48.45 -19.98 36.03
N ILE A 1041 47.95 -20.60 34.95
CA ILE A 1041 47.91 -22.06 34.78
C ILE A 1041 49.33 -22.63 34.68
N THR A 1042 50.24 -21.96 33.98
CA THR A 1042 51.61 -22.44 33.74
C THR A 1042 52.56 -22.19 34.90
N GLN A 1043 52.18 -21.36 35.88
CA GLN A 1043 53.01 -21.06 37.04
C GLN A 1043 53.18 -22.29 37.95
N PRO A 1044 54.41 -22.73 38.30
CA PRO A 1044 54.62 -23.95 39.08
C PRO A 1044 54.00 -23.98 40.48
N LYS A 1045 53.75 -22.81 41.08
CA LYS A 1045 53.12 -22.67 42.39
C LYS A 1045 51.59 -22.60 42.36
N LEU A 1046 51.00 -22.51 41.17
CA LEU A 1046 49.55 -22.43 40.96
C LEU A 1046 49.10 -23.68 40.20
N GLY A 1047 48.95 -23.61 38.87
CA GLY A 1047 48.47 -24.74 38.08
C GLY A 1047 49.55 -25.74 37.64
N ASN A 1048 50.83 -25.37 37.66
CA ASN A 1048 51.93 -26.24 37.19
C ASN A 1048 51.69 -26.88 35.80
N GLY A 1049 50.99 -26.17 34.91
CA GLY A 1049 50.62 -26.63 33.57
C GLY A 1049 49.42 -27.57 33.50
N LEU A 1050 48.66 -27.70 34.60
CA LEU A 1050 47.41 -28.45 34.73
C LEU A 1050 46.24 -27.51 35.01
N LEU A 1051 45.05 -27.91 34.57
CA LEU A 1051 43.79 -27.22 34.79
C LEU A 1051 42.86 -28.17 35.53
N ASP A 1052 43.15 -28.40 36.80
CA ASP A 1052 42.44 -29.25 37.76
C ASP A 1052 42.01 -28.43 39.00
N ASP A 1053 41.58 -29.10 40.07
CA ASP A 1053 41.07 -28.48 41.31
C ASP A 1053 42.14 -27.92 42.25
#